data_AF-A0A1Q8BLN6-F1
#
_entry.id   AF-A0A1Q8BLN6-F1
#
_cell.length_a   1.000
_cell.length_b   1.000
_cell.length_c   1.000
_cell.angle_alpha   90.00
_cell.angle_beta   90.00
_cell.angle_gamma   90.00
#
_symmetry.space_group_name_H-M   'P 1'
#
loop_
_entity.id
_entity.type
_entity.pdbx_description
1 polymer ?
#
loop_
_entity_poly.entity_id
_entity_poly.type
_entity_poly.pdbx_seq_one_letter_code
_entity_poly.pdbx_strand_id
1 'polypeptide(L)'
;MLSRAFWERHFGGAPSIIGRTIQLDAQPYTVVGIMAANFDFPPSDHIDIWTPLSFDPNDAHGRSRKARSLSVVGRLASGVPREQAQREMSLIASRLGATYPDSNAGWGARVIFAQEQLVTTVRPALLLITAAVGFLLLIVCANVANLLLARISSRRTELAVRAALGAGRGQLVRQVLAESFVLSGIGGALGVLVAWAGVRFVHALPEGSLPRMNDVRLDAGVLLFAVVMSLVVALIFGLVPALQASRAGLRDTVSAFGTTTAVSGTRVLSALIVVEVALALVLLVGAGLMTRSFAQLMRVAPGFEPSNLLAVQVYLPQTKYKDAASRMRFYKEALGRIDGLPGVRSAAAVSALPMYPVGIDFALPFTIEGKAAPTNGEEPRADIRIATPRYFETMKIPMVKGRSIDERDLPGRPGAMVINETMARRYFPGEDPIGRVVKNPHGTAEVVGISGDVKHYGLDGGPRAELFMPAWQQPLNGMAFVVRTASDPTNFIEPIRRSIAAIDAEQPIFDSSAMVDVVARSVFLPRISMVLLATFAALALVLAVVGIFGVVSYSVAERTREIGVRMALGANAGDTLRLVLGRSMALVAAGTVVGLIAAVALTRAITGLLYEVSPLDPIVFVGVSIVLAAAGLLASVIPARRATRVDPLVALRVQ
;
A
#
# COMPACT_ATOMS: atom_id res chain seq x y z
N MET A 1 -18.52 4.96 26.80
CA MET A 1 -19.00 5.87 25.74
C MET A 1 -19.36 5.04 24.53
N LEU A 2 -20.37 5.44 23.75
CA LEU A 2 -20.82 4.73 22.55
C LEU A 2 -20.36 5.45 21.29
N SER A 3 -20.09 4.70 20.22
CA SER A 3 -19.92 5.29 18.89
C SER A 3 -21.25 5.84 18.40
N ARG A 4 -21.20 6.86 17.55
CA ARG A 4 -22.43 7.42 16.96
C ARG A 4 -23.16 6.37 16.12
N ALA A 5 -22.42 5.59 15.34
CA ALA A 5 -22.99 4.53 14.50
C ALA A 5 -23.65 3.42 15.33
N PHE A 6 -23.05 3.01 16.45
CA PHE A 6 -23.67 2.03 17.34
C PHE A 6 -24.94 2.57 17.98
N TRP A 7 -24.90 3.83 18.43
CA TRP A 7 -26.03 4.50 19.04
C TRP A 7 -27.23 4.65 18.10
N GLU A 8 -26.99 5.04 16.84
CA GLU A 8 -28.03 5.16 15.82
C GLU A 8 -28.61 3.77 15.46
N ARG A 9 -27.76 2.76 15.25
CA ARG A 9 -28.20 1.41 14.86
C ARG A 9 -28.96 0.66 15.96
N HIS A 10 -28.47 0.68 17.20
CA HIS A 10 -29.00 -0.16 18.29
C HIS A 10 -29.98 0.57 19.21
N PHE A 11 -29.89 1.89 19.32
CA PHE A 11 -30.74 2.69 20.20
C PHE A 11 -31.56 3.73 19.44
N GLY A 12 -31.59 3.67 18.10
CA GLY A 12 -32.41 4.53 17.25
C GLY A 12 -32.08 6.02 17.35
N GLY A 13 -30.89 6.38 17.82
CA GLY A 13 -30.52 7.79 18.03
C GLY A 13 -31.23 8.43 19.23
N ALA A 14 -31.69 7.64 20.21
CA ALA A 14 -32.38 8.17 21.39
C ALA A 14 -31.40 8.90 22.35
N PRO A 15 -31.57 10.21 22.62
CA PRO A 15 -30.69 10.96 23.53
C PRO A 15 -30.84 10.50 24.98
N SER A 16 -31.96 9.85 25.31
CA SER A 16 -32.26 9.30 26.64
C SER A 16 -31.39 8.11 27.03
N ILE A 17 -30.49 7.63 26.16
CA ILE A 17 -29.55 6.57 26.49
C ILE A 17 -28.46 7.04 27.47
N ILE A 18 -28.13 8.33 27.47
CA ILE A 18 -27.13 8.89 28.40
C ILE A 18 -27.66 8.78 29.83
N GLY A 19 -26.87 8.21 30.73
CA GLY A 19 -27.24 7.89 32.10
C GLY A 19 -27.94 6.54 32.27
N ARG A 20 -28.32 5.84 31.19
CA ARG A 20 -28.87 4.48 31.28
C ARG A 20 -27.78 3.43 31.39
N THR A 21 -28.13 2.33 32.02
CA THR A 21 -27.29 1.13 32.12
C THR A 21 -27.54 0.21 30.93
N ILE A 22 -26.46 -0.27 30.32
CA ILE A 22 -26.43 -1.34 29.33
C ILE A 22 -25.62 -2.52 29.87
N GLN A 23 -25.86 -3.71 29.35
CA GLN A 23 -25.08 -4.90 29.70
C GLN A 23 -23.94 -5.09 28.69
N LEU A 24 -22.71 -5.25 29.18
CA LEU A 24 -21.53 -5.60 28.40
C LEU A 24 -20.75 -6.65 29.16
N ASP A 25 -20.42 -7.78 28.52
CA ASP A 25 -19.72 -8.92 29.14
C ASP A 25 -20.35 -9.37 30.48
N ALA A 26 -21.69 -9.43 30.49
CA ALA A 26 -22.51 -9.73 31.66
C ALA A 26 -22.25 -8.79 32.86
N GLN A 27 -21.84 -7.55 32.61
CA GLN A 27 -21.66 -6.49 33.60
C GLN A 27 -22.44 -5.23 33.24
N PRO A 28 -23.02 -4.54 34.23
CA PRO A 28 -23.72 -3.29 34.00
C PRO A 28 -22.73 -2.15 33.75
N TYR A 29 -22.88 -1.45 32.64
CA TYR A 29 -22.17 -0.21 32.31
C TYR A 29 -23.13 0.94 32.10
N THR A 30 -22.85 2.09 32.72
CA THR A 30 -23.62 3.31 32.48
C THR A 30 -23.08 4.04 31.25
N VAL A 31 -23.98 4.40 30.33
CA VAL A 31 -23.63 5.19 29.16
C VAL A 31 -23.41 6.64 29.57
N VAL A 32 -22.15 7.08 29.61
CA VAL A 32 -21.79 8.45 30.01
C VAL A 32 -21.70 9.46 28.86
N GLY A 33 -21.80 9.00 27.61
CA GLY A 33 -21.69 9.88 26.45
C GLY A 33 -21.61 9.13 25.12
N ILE A 34 -21.84 9.89 24.06
CA ILE A 34 -21.79 9.46 22.66
C ILE A 34 -20.62 10.19 21.99
N MET A 35 -19.77 9.45 21.29
CA MET A 35 -18.61 10.01 20.58
C MET A 35 -19.05 10.77 19.33
N ALA A 36 -18.25 11.77 18.94
CA ALA A 36 -18.48 12.50 17.70
C ALA A 36 -18.44 11.55 16.48
N ALA A 37 -19.16 11.90 15.42
CA ALA A 37 -19.29 11.05 14.22
C ALA A 37 -17.95 10.71 13.56
N ASN A 38 -16.97 11.62 13.70
CA ASN A 38 -15.63 11.52 13.14
C ASN A 38 -14.58 11.04 14.16
N PHE A 39 -15.00 10.62 15.34
CA PHE A 39 -14.09 10.06 16.33
C PHE A 39 -13.93 8.56 16.10
N ASP A 40 -12.76 8.18 15.59
CA ASP A 40 -12.36 6.80 15.37
C ASP A 40 -10.97 6.60 15.99
N PHE A 41 -10.92 6.04 17.19
CA PHE A 41 -9.68 5.84 17.93
C PHE A 41 -9.74 4.64 18.89
N PRO A 42 -8.73 3.75 18.92
CA PRO A 42 -7.64 3.66 17.95
C PRO A 42 -8.19 3.47 16.52
N PRO A 43 -7.54 4.04 15.49
CA PRO A 43 -8.04 3.99 14.13
C PRO A 43 -8.11 2.54 13.69
N SER A 44 -9.33 2.05 13.61
CA SER A 44 -9.70 0.71 13.23
C SER A 44 -11.11 0.84 12.70
N ASP A 45 -11.44 0.13 11.63
CA ASP A 45 -12.66 0.47 10.88
C ASP A 45 -13.95 0.35 11.73
N HIS A 46 -13.93 -0.29 12.91
CA HIS A 46 -15.12 -0.51 13.75
C HIS A 46 -14.85 -0.60 15.28
N ILE A 47 -14.93 0.52 16.02
CA ILE A 47 -15.11 0.51 17.49
C ILE A 47 -16.49 1.03 17.85
N ASP A 48 -17.30 0.19 18.48
CA ASP A 48 -18.65 0.56 18.89
C ASP A 48 -18.71 1.13 20.32
N ILE A 49 -17.82 0.72 21.21
CA ILE A 49 -17.89 1.03 22.65
C ILE A 49 -16.50 1.26 23.23
N TRP A 50 -16.36 2.31 24.04
CA TRP A 50 -15.20 2.57 24.88
C TRP A 50 -15.58 2.44 26.35
N THR A 51 -14.83 1.64 27.09
CA THR A 51 -14.94 1.49 28.55
C THR A 51 -13.67 2.02 29.23
N PRO A 52 -13.78 2.56 30.46
CA PRO A 52 -12.59 2.92 31.23
C PRO A 52 -11.82 1.64 31.59
N LEU A 53 -10.50 1.68 31.37
CA LEU A 53 -9.62 0.63 31.89
C LEU A 53 -9.52 0.81 33.41
N SER A 54 -10.13 -0.11 34.16
CA SER A 54 -9.95 -0.20 35.60
C SER A 54 -8.83 -1.18 35.89
N PHE A 55 -7.85 -0.78 36.70
CA PHE A 55 -6.86 -1.70 37.23
C PHE A 55 -7.48 -2.43 38.41
N ASP A 56 -7.83 -3.70 38.24
CA ASP A 56 -8.25 -4.54 39.37
C ASP A 56 -7.06 -4.67 40.33
N PRO A 57 -7.17 -4.19 41.57
CA PRO A 57 -6.10 -4.32 42.54
C PRO A 57 -5.73 -5.78 42.79
N ASN A 58 -6.58 -6.77 42.51
CA ASN A 58 -6.33 -8.19 42.76
C ASN A 58 -5.75 -8.95 41.56
N ASP A 59 -5.58 -8.30 40.39
CA ASP A 59 -4.95 -8.93 39.23
C ASP A 59 -3.42 -8.94 39.37
N ALA A 60 -2.84 -10.14 39.51
CA ALA A 60 -1.39 -10.33 39.61
C ALA A 60 -0.64 -9.88 38.34
N HIS A 61 -1.28 -9.96 37.16
CA HIS A 61 -0.70 -9.43 35.92
C HIS A 61 -0.74 -7.90 35.89
N GLY A 62 -1.86 -7.28 36.28
CA GLY A 62 -1.99 -5.83 36.44
C GLY A 62 -1.04 -5.20 37.47
N ARG A 63 -0.61 -5.96 38.50
CA ARG A 63 0.39 -5.51 39.50
C ARG A 63 1.84 -5.59 39.00
N SER A 64 2.13 -6.37 37.97
CA SER A 64 3.52 -6.61 37.56
C SER A 64 4.05 -5.46 36.71
N ARG A 65 5.09 -4.77 37.20
CA ARG A 65 5.84 -3.78 36.39
C ARG A 65 6.51 -4.38 35.14
N LYS A 66 6.60 -5.72 35.08
CA LYS A 66 7.11 -6.45 33.92
C LYS A 66 6.03 -6.67 32.85
N ALA A 67 4.75 -6.55 33.20
CA ALA A 67 3.64 -6.64 32.26
C ALA A 67 3.55 -5.35 31.43
N ARG A 68 3.80 -5.46 30.13
CA ARG A 68 3.84 -4.34 29.17
C ARG A 68 2.86 -4.56 28.02
N SER A 69 1.60 -4.79 28.36
CA SER A 69 0.54 -5.18 27.42
C SER A 69 -0.28 -4.02 26.87
N LEU A 70 -0.04 -2.78 27.33
CA LEU A 70 -0.82 -1.61 26.94
C LEU A 70 -0.14 -0.82 25.82
N SER A 71 -0.91 -0.46 24.80
CA SER A 71 -0.58 0.63 23.89
C SER A 71 -1.13 1.93 24.49
N VAL A 72 -0.27 2.93 24.67
CA VAL A 72 -0.62 4.17 25.36
C VAL A 72 -0.50 5.34 24.40
N VAL A 73 -1.53 6.19 24.37
CA VAL A 73 -1.51 7.45 23.63
C VAL A 73 -1.73 8.60 24.61
N GLY A 74 -0.81 9.56 24.58
CA GLY A 74 -0.85 10.75 25.42
C GLY A 74 -1.15 12.00 24.59
N ARG A 75 -1.83 12.97 25.21
CA ARG A 75 -2.03 14.30 24.64
C ARG A 75 -0.95 15.24 25.18
N LEU A 76 -0.15 15.81 24.28
CA LEU A 76 0.81 16.85 24.65
C LEU A 76 0.10 18.15 25.02
N ALA A 77 0.68 18.89 25.96
CA ALA A 77 0.24 20.25 26.26
C ALA A 77 0.48 21.17 25.04
N SER A 78 -0.33 22.22 24.93
CA SER A 78 -0.27 23.15 23.80
C SER A 78 1.12 23.82 23.73
N GLY A 79 1.70 23.87 22.53
CA GLY A 79 3.01 24.50 22.29
C GLY A 79 4.23 23.68 22.73
N VAL A 80 4.06 22.49 23.30
CA VAL A 80 5.20 21.66 23.72
C VAL A 80 5.80 20.91 22.53
N PRO A 81 7.09 21.11 22.21
CA PRO A 81 7.75 20.38 21.14
C PRO A 81 8.01 18.92 21.55
N ARG A 82 8.05 18.02 20.56
CA ARG A 82 8.29 16.59 20.77
C ARG A 82 9.59 16.31 21.52
N GLU A 83 10.63 17.10 21.26
CA GLU A 83 11.95 16.96 21.87
C GLU A 83 11.89 17.19 23.38
N GLN A 84 11.03 18.10 23.84
CA GLN A 84 10.82 18.34 25.26
C GLN A 84 10.08 17.17 25.92
N ALA A 85 9.01 16.67 25.29
CA ALA A 85 8.29 15.49 25.77
C ALA A 85 9.20 14.25 25.81
N GLN A 86 10.05 14.07 24.80
CA GLN A 86 11.03 12.98 24.77
C GLN A 86 12.03 13.10 25.92
N ARG A 87 12.56 14.29 26.21
CA ARG A 87 13.47 14.49 27.36
C ARG A 87 12.80 14.15 28.69
N GLU A 88 11.57 14.58 28.88
CA GLU A 88 10.80 14.29 30.09
C GLU A 88 10.52 12.79 30.23
N MET A 89 10.06 12.13 29.17
CA MET A 89 9.83 10.69 29.15
C MET A 89 11.13 9.89 29.36
N SER A 90 12.25 10.33 28.82
CA SER A 90 13.56 9.73 29.08
C SER A 90 13.99 9.88 30.54
N LEU A 91 13.72 11.03 31.18
CA LEU A 91 14.00 11.26 32.59
C LEU A 91 13.09 10.40 33.50
N ILE A 92 11.82 10.26 33.15
CA ILE A 92 10.90 9.37 33.87
C ILE A 92 11.38 7.91 33.75
N ALA A 93 11.74 7.48 32.54
CA ALA A 93 12.26 6.13 32.31
C ALA A 93 13.56 5.86 33.08
N SER A 94 14.50 6.81 33.11
CA SER A 94 15.75 6.66 33.87
C SER A 94 15.53 6.60 35.38
N ARG A 95 14.65 7.45 35.92
CA ARG A 95 14.24 7.40 37.34
C ARG A 95 13.57 6.07 37.67
N LEU A 96 12.66 5.60 36.83
CA LEU A 96 12.02 4.30 37.02
C LEU A 96 13.04 3.16 36.96
N GLY A 97 14.04 3.23 36.08
CA GLY A 97 15.13 2.27 36.02
C GLY A 97 15.99 2.25 37.28
N ALA A 98 16.22 3.40 37.91
CA ALA A 98 16.95 3.49 39.18
C ALA A 98 16.11 3.02 40.39
N THR A 99 14.81 3.35 40.42
CA THR A 99 13.91 2.97 41.52
C THR A 99 13.49 1.50 41.44
N TYR A 100 13.30 0.96 40.24
CA TYR A 100 12.86 -0.41 39.98
C TYR A 100 13.81 -1.12 39.02
N PRO A 101 15.07 -1.38 39.44
CA PRO A 101 16.08 -1.94 38.55
C PRO A 101 15.65 -3.29 37.97
N ASP A 102 14.96 -4.13 38.75
CA ASP A 102 14.51 -5.46 38.33
C ASP A 102 13.49 -5.49 37.19
N SER A 103 12.73 -4.40 37.01
CA SER A 103 11.69 -4.31 35.98
C SER A 103 11.96 -3.27 34.93
N ASN A 104 12.62 -2.16 35.27
CA ASN A 104 12.71 -0.96 34.42
C ASN A 104 14.14 -0.60 34.02
N ALA A 105 15.19 -1.22 34.58
CA ALA A 105 16.55 -1.01 34.08
C ALA A 105 16.66 -1.44 32.61
N GLY A 106 17.39 -0.67 31.80
CA GLY A 106 17.53 -0.90 30.35
C GLY A 106 16.31 -0.49 29.51
N TRP A 107 15.19 -0.11 30.12
CA TRP A 107 13.97 0.29 29.42
C TRP A 107 13.87 1.80 29.25
N GLY A 108 13.56 2.23 28.02
CA GLY A 108 13.32 3.63 27.66
C GLY A 108 11.90 3.87 27.15
N ALA A 109 11.56 5.15 26.95
CA ALA A 109 10.34 5.57 26.27
C ALA A 109 10.71 6.37 25.02
N ARG A 110 10.02 6.11 23.90
CA ARG A 110 10.16 6.88 22.67
C ARG A 110 8.86 7.61 22.38
N VAL A 111 8.94 8.92 22.20
CA VAL A 111 7.79 9.77 21.87
C VAL A 111 7.71 9.88 20.35
N ILE A 112 6.63 9.34 19.79
CA ILE A 112 6.31 9.38 18.38
C ILE A 112 4.95 10.06 18.25
N PHE A 113 4.79 10.97 17.28
CA PHE A 113 3.48 11.56 17.04
C PHE A 113 2.52 10.50 16.51
N ALA A 114 1.28 10.49 17.01
CA ALA A 114 0.27 9.52 16.59
C ALA A 114 0.10 9.50 15.06
N GLN A 115 0.09 10.68 14.40
CA GLN A 115 0.03 10.76 12.93
C GLN A 115 1.22 10.05 12.26
N GLU A 116 2.43 10.24 12.77
CA GLU A 116 3.64 9.62 12.21
C GLU A 116 3.55 8.09 12.35
N GLN A 117 3.20 7.58 13.53
CA GLN A 117 3.05 6.15 13.77
C GLN A 117 1.98 5.53 12.87
N LEU A 118 0.87 6.22 12.64
CA LEU A 118 -0.23 5.73 11.79
C LEU A 118 0.12 5.72 10.30
N VAL A 119 0.88 6.71 9.82
CA VAL A 119 1.22 6.82 8.39
C VAL A 119 2.55 6.17 8.02
N THR A 120 3.35 5.71 8.98
CA THR A 120 4.71 5.17 8.73
C THR A 120 4.71 4.07 7.67
N THR A 121 3.77 3.13 7.73
CA THR A 121 3.71 1.99 6.81
C THR A 121 3.21 2.37 5.41
N VAL A 122 2.29 3.34 5.31
CA VAL A 122 1.64 3.72 4.03
C VAL A 122 2.31 4.88 3.31
N ARG A 123 3.06 5.72 4.04
CA ARG A 123 3.68 6.95 3.50
C ARG A 123 4.60 6.69 2.31
N PRO A 124 5.50 5.68 2.30
CA PRO A 124 6.38 5.47 1.16
C PRO A 124 5.60 5.11 -0.12
N ALA A 125 4.55 4.29 0.01
CA ALA A 125 3.66 3.94 -1.10
C ALA A 125 2.90 5.17 -1.64
N LEU A 126 2.38 6.02 -0.75
CA LEU A 126 1.68 7.26 -1.15
C LEU A 126 2.62 8.27 -1.82
N LEU A 127 3.85 8.43 -1.30
CA LEU A 127 4.86 9.29 -1.92
C LEU A 127 5.27 8.78 -3.29
N LEU A 128 5.40 7.46 -3.45
CA LEU A 128 5.68 6.83 -4.74
C LEU A 128 4.57 7.09 -5.75
N ILE A 129 3.30 6.88 -5.37
CA ILE A 129 2.13 7.17 -6.22
C ILE A 129 2.09 8.66 -6.57
N THR A 130 2.35 9.55 -5.61
CA THR A 130 2.39 11.00 -5.83
C THR A 130 3.50 11.39 -6.81
N ALA A 131 4.70 10.82 -6.67
CA ALA A 131 5.80 11.04 -7.61
C ALA A 131 5.45 10.53 -9.01
N ALA A 132 4.80 9.37 -9.10
CA ALA A 132 4.38 8.79 -10.37
C ALA A 132 3.34 9.67 -11.10
N VAL A 133 2.35 10.19 -10.37
CA VAL A 133 1.39 11.17 -10.90
C VAL A 133 2.10 12.46 -11.32
N GLY A 134 3.09 12.92 -10.56
CA GLY A 134 3.91 14.08 -10.93
C GLY A 134 4.66 13.87 -12.25
N PHE A 135 5.27 12.69 -12.46
CA PHE A 135 5.91 12.36 -13.74
C PHE A 135 4.91 12.29 -14.89
N LEU A 136 3.74 11.68 -14.66
CA LEU A 136 2.68 11.62 -15.67
C LEU A 136 2.22 13.03 -16.06
N LEU A 137 2.04 13.92 -15.08
CA LEU A 137 1.73 15.31 -15.33
C LEU A 137 2.82 15.99 -16.15
N LEU A 138 4.10 15.80 -15.83
CA LEU A 138 5.22 16.37 -16.60
C LEU A 138 5.27 15.86 -18.05
N ILE A 139 4.90 14.58 -18.28
CA ILE A 139 4.76 14.01 -19.62
C ILE A 139 3.61 14.69 -20.38
N VAL A 140 2.42 14.81 -19.76
CA VAL A 140 1.27 15.50 -20.37
C VAL A 140 1.62 16.95 -20.71
N CYS A 141 2.28 17.62 -19.77
CA CYS A 141 2.84 18.96 -19.92
C CYS A 141 3.75 19.08 -21.16
N ALA A 142 4.72 18.15 -21.31
CA ALA A 142 5.60 18.11 -22.48
C ALA A 142 4.83 17.90 -23.79
N ASN A 143 3.81 17.04 -23.79
CA ASN A 143 2.93 16.81 -24.94
C ASN A 143 2.14 18.04 -25.34
N VAL A 144 1.51 18.72 -24.38
CA VAL A 144 0.77 19.96 -24.63
C VAL A 144 1.71 21.04 -25.18
N ALA A 145 2.92 21.16 -24.62
CA ALA A 145 3.95 22.07 -25.14
C ALA A 145 4.28 21.75 -26.61
N ASN A 146 4.54 20.47 -26.92
CA ASN A 146 4.86 20.01 -28.27
C ASN A 146 3.75 20.36 -29.27
N LEU A 147 2.49 20.10 -28.91
CA LEU A 147 1.33 20.38 -29.76
C LEU A 147 1.12 21.88 -29.97
N LEU A 148 1.24 22.71 -28.93
CA LEU A 148 1.07 24.16 -29.04
C LEU A 148 2.19 24.81 -29.85
N LEU A 149 3.44 24.36 -29.68
CA LEU A 149 4.57 24.80 -30.48
C LEU A 149 4.36 24.47 -31.97
N ALA A 150 3.90 23.25 -32.28
CA ALA A 150 3.54 22.86 -33.65
C ALA A 150 2.41 23.74 -34.22
N ARG A 151 1.37 24.04 -33.41
CA ARG A 151 0.22 24.85 -33.82
C ARG A 151 0.59 26.31 -34.10
N ILE A 152 1.47 26.91 -33.30
CA ILE A 152 1.92 28.30 -33.51
C ILE A 152 2.77 28.45 -34.76
N SER A 153 3.59 27.44 -35.09
CA SER A 153 4.31 27.41 -36.35
C SER A 153 3.34 27.47 -37.55
N SER A 154 2.21 26.75 -37.49
CA SER A 154 1.18 26.79 -38.54
C SER A 154 0.39 28.12 -38.59
N ARG A 155 0.25 28.82 -37.46
CA ARG A 155 -0.45 30.13 -37.36
C ARG A 155 0.49 31.33 -37.51
N ARG A 156 1.75 31.10 -37.89
CA ARG A 156 2.78 32.14 -37.90
C ARG A 156 2.43 33.29 -38.86
N THR A 157 1.86 32.98 -40.01
CA THR A 157 1.42 33.96 -41.03
C THR A 157 0.25 34.82 -40.53
N GLU A 158 -0.74 34.21 -39.87
CA GLU A 158 -1.89 34.92 -39.27
C GLU A 158 -1.42 35.90 -38.18
N LEU A 159 -0.53 35.45 -37.30
CA LEU A 159 0.03 36.25 -36.21
C LEU A 159 0.90 37.40 -36.75
N ALA A 160 1.68 37.16 -37.81
CA ALA A 160 2.48 38.17 -38.48
C ALA A 160 1.60 39.24 -39.16
N VAL A 161 0.52 38.84 -39.84
CA VAL A 161 -0.44 39.78 -40.45
C VAL A 161 -1.14 40.63 -39.38
N ARG A 162 -1.57 40.04 -38.26
CA ARG A 162 -2.17 40.81 -37.15
C ARG A 162 -1.19 41.77 -36.48
N ALA A 163 0.07 41.38 -36.35
CA ALA A 163 1.12 42.27 -35.86
C ALA A 163 1.38 43.44 -36.84
N ALA A 164 1.37 43.17 -38.15
CA ALA A 164 1.51 44.19 -39.18
C ALA A 164 0.33 45.18 -39.22
N LEU A 165 -0.88 44.71 -38.87
CA LEU A 165 -2.09 45.53 -38.71
C LEU A 165 -2.13 46.33 -37.39
N GLY A 166 -1.08 46.27 -36.56
CA GLY A 166 -0.93 47.10 -35.35
C GLY A 166 -1.38 46.45 -34.05
N ALA A 167 -1.64 45.14 -34.01
CA ALA A 167 -1.97 44.45 -32.75
C ALA A 167 -0.79 44.49 -31.77
N GLY A 168 -1.03 45.00 -30.56
CA GLY A 168 -0.01 45.09 -29.51
C GLY A 168 0.38 43.70 -28.95
N ARG A 169 1.63 43.55 -28.46
CA ARG A 169 2.13 42.28 -27.88
C ARG A 169 1.22 41.71 -26.79
N GLY A 170 0.62 42.57 -25.97
CA GLY A 170 -0.32 42.17 -24.92
C GLY A 170 -1.63 41.57 -25.46
N GLN A 171 -2.15 42.04 -26.60
CA GLN A 171 -3.35 41.48 -27.21
C GLN A 171 -3.11 40.06 -27.76
N LEU A 172 -1.97 39.85 -28.43
CA LEU A 172 -1.59 38.53 -28.93
C LEU A 172 -1.34 37.52 -27.80
N VAL A 173 -0.64 37.94 -26.75
CA VAL A 173 -0.39 37.10 -25.56
C VAL A 173 -1.70 36.78 -24.84
N ARG A 174 -2.59 37.76 -24.64
CA ARG A 174 -3.88 37.56 -23.97
C ARG A 174 -4.78 36.59 -24.73
N GLN A 175 -4.78 36.64 -26.06
CA GLN A 175 -5.57 35.72 -26.88
C GLN A 175 -5.10 34.26 -26.74
N VAL A 176 -3.79 34.01 -26.86
CA VAL A 176 -3.23 32.65 -26.73
C VAL A 176 -3.42 32.10 -25.32
N LEU A 177 -3.28 32.96 -24.30
CA LEU A 177 -3.58 32.59 -22.91
C LEU A 177 -5.06 32.25 -22.73
N ALA A 178 -5.99 33.04 -23.28
CA ALA A 178 -7.42 32.77 -23.18
C ALA A 178 -7.80 31.42 -23.82
N GLU A 179 -7.29 31.12 -25.02
CA GLU A 179 -7.48 29.80 -25.66
C GLU A 179 -6.95 28.65 -24.78
N SER A 180 -5.77 28.86 -24.15
CA SER A 180 -5.15 27.87 -23.27
C SER A 180 -5.94 27.68 -21.95
N PHE A 181 -6.47 28.75 -21.38
CA PHE A 181 -7.30 28.70 -20.18
C PHE A 181 -8.63 28.00 -20.42
N VAL A 182 -9.29 28.22 -21.57
CA VAL A 182 -10.54 27.53 -21.92
C VAL A 182 -10.30 26.02 -22.08
N LEU A 183 -9.26 25.64 -22.84
CA LEU A 183 -8.92 24.23 -23.03
C LEU A 183 -8.53 23.54 -21.71
N SER A 184 -7.73 24.21 -20.88
CA SER A 184 -7.35 23.69 -19.56
C SER A 184 -8.54 23.60 -18.61
N GLY A 185 -9.46 24.58 -18.66
CA GLY A 185 -10.68 24.57 -17.86
C GLY A 185 -11.61 23.40 -18.21
N ILE A 186 -11.83 23.15 -19.51
CA ILE A 186 -12.60 21.98 -19.96
C ILE A 186 -11.90 20.68 -19.57
N GLY A 187 -10.57 20.60 -19.78
CA GLY A 187 -9.77 19.44 -19.38
C GLY A 187 -9.82 19.17 -17.88
N GLY A 188 -9.72 20.21 -17.06
CA GLY A 188 -9.83 20.15 -15.60
C GLY A 188 -11.22 19.70 -15.15
N ALA A 189 -12.29 20.23 -15.76
CA ALA A 189 -13.66 19.82 -15.47
C ALA A 189 -13.92 18.34 -15.81
N LEU A 190 -13.47 17.90 -16.99
CA LEU A 190 -13.54 16.49 -17.37
C LEU A 190 -12.70 15.60 -16.45
N GLY A 191 -11.51 16.06 -16.05
CA GLY A 191 -10.64 15.38 -15.09
C GLY A 191 -11.31 15.18 -13.73
N VAL A 192 -12.00 16.21 -13.22
CA VAL A 192 -12.78 16.11 -11.98
C VAL A 192 -13.95 15.13 -12.13
N LEU A 193 -14.61 15.10 -13.29
CA LEU A 193 -15.70 14.15 -13.55
C LEU A 193 -15.20 12.70 -13.59
N VAL A 194 -14.04 12.45 -14.21
CA VAL A 194 -13.38 11.14 -14.19
C VAL A 194 -12.96 10.77 -12.76
N ALA A 195 -12.40 11.71 -12.00
CA ALA A 195 -12.04 11.48 -10.60
C ALA A 195 -13.27 11.14 -9.74
N TRP A 196 -14.41 11.80 -9.99
CA TRP A 196 -15.67 11.53 -9.31
C TRP A 196 -16.18 10.12 -9.61
N ALA A 197 -16.18 9.71 -10.89
CA ALA A 197 -16.52 8.36 -11.30
C ALA A 197 -15.57 7.32 -10.68
N GLY A 198 -14.26 7.63 -10.62
CA GLY A 198 -13.24 6.79 -10.00
C GLY A 198 -13.45 6.59 -8.50
N VAL A 199 -13.73 7.67 -7.76
CA VAL A 199 -14.06 7.58 -6.32
C VAL A 199 -15.31 6.73 -6.11
N ARG A 200 -16.35 6.89 -6.94
CA ARG A 200 -17.55 6.06 -6.86
C ARG A 200 -17.29 4.59 -7.18
N PHE A 201 -16.42 4.32 -8.16
CA PHE A 201 -16.00 2.96 -8.49
C PHE A 201 -15.23 2.32 -7.34
N VAL A 202 -14.34 3.08 -6.68
CA VAL A 202 -13.66 2.63 -5.47
C VAL A 202 -14.71 2.25 -4.44
N HIS A 203 -15.65 3.13 -4.08
CA HIS A 203 -16.73 2.85 -3.12
C HIS A 203 -17.67 1.69 -3.48
N ALA A 204 -17.66 1.20 -4.73
CA ALA A 204 -18.43 0.02 -5.15
C ALA A 204 -17.69 -1.32 -4.94
N LEU A 205 -16.40 -1.29 -4.55
CA LEU A 205 -15.64 -2.50 -4.23
C LEU A 205 -16.09 -3.08 -2.88
N PRO A 206 -15.94 -4.41 -2.66
CA PRO A 206 -16.32 -5.06 -1.41
C PRO A 206 -15.66 -4.43 -0.16
N GLU A 207 -16.39 -4.38 0.95
CA GLU A 207 -15.91 -3.87 2.24
C GLU A 207 -14.65 -4.63 2.71
N GLY A 208 -13.69 -3.90 3.29
CA GLY A 208 -12.40 -4.45 3.70
C GLY A 208 -11.34 -4.52 2.59
N SER A 209 -11.65 -4.02 1.40
CA SER A 209 -10.65 -3.85 0.33
C SER A 209 -9.65 -2.74 0.65
N LEU A 210 -10.07 -1.62 1.26
CA LEU A 210 -9.22 -0.45 1.53
C LEU A 210 -9.34 -0.03 3.01
N PRO A 211 -8.26 0.00 3.79
CA PRO A 211 -8.28 0.66 5.10
C PRO A 211 -8.70 2.13 4.93
N ARG A 212 -9.66 2.61 5.73
CA ARG A 212 -10.19 3.99 5.62
C ARG A 212 -10.75 4.35 4.24
N MET A 213 -11.33 3.39 3.52
CA MET A 213 -12.01 3.60 2.24
C MET A 213 -13.01 4.77 2.27
N ASN A 214 -13.71 4.92 3.41
CA ASN A 214 -14.68 5.99 3.66
C ASN A 214 -14.08 7.40 3.62
N ASP A 215 -12.78 7.55 3.82
CA ASP A 215 -12.08 8.84 3.74
C ASP A 215 -11.65 9.22 2.32
N VAL A 216 -11.72 8.28 1.35
CA VAL A 216 -11.41 8.56 -0.06
C VAL A 216 -12.58 9.34 -0.68
N ARG A 217 -12.45 10.66 -0.71
CA ARG A 217 -13.47 11.58 -1.23
C ARG A 217 -12.84 12.73 -2.02
N LEU A 218 -13.63 13.29 -2.93
CA LEU A 218 -13.34 14.59 -3.53
C LEU A 218 -13.73 15.67 -2.52
N ASP A 219 -12.75 16.19 -1.80
CA ASP A 219 -12.95 17.34 -0.93
C ASP A 219 -12.55 18.67 -1.62
N ALA A 220 -12.79 19.78 -0.93
CA ALA A 220 -12.44 21.10 -1.42
C ALA A 220 -10.93 21.26 -1.67
N GLY A 221 -10.09 20.52 -0.94
CA GLY A 221 -8.64 20.53 -1.14
C GLY A 221 -8.23 19.91 -2.47
N VAL A 222 -8.82 18.75 -2.82
CA VAL A 222 -8.58 18.09 -4.12
C VAL A 222 -9.10 18.95 -5.27
N LEU A 223 -10.27 19.58 -5.11
CA LEU A 223 -10.82 20.49 -6.12
C LEU A 223 -9.93 21.74 -6.30
N LEU A 224 -9.49 22.35 -5.19
CA LEU A 224 -8.57 23.49 -5.23
C LEU A 224 -7.25 23.10 -5.89
N PHE A 225 -6.70 21.93 -5.57
CA PHE A 225 -5.51 21.40 -6.21
C PHE A 225 -5.71 21.24 -7.72
N ALA A 226 -6.82 20.64 -8.16
CA ALA A 226 -7.12 20.48 -9.59
C ALA A 226 -7.23 21.83 -10.31
N VAL A 227 -7.87 22.83 -9.69
CA VAL A 227 -7.96 24.20 -10.23
C VAL A 227 -6.58 24.84 -10.33
N VAL A 228 -5.80 24.82 -9.24
CA VAL A 228 -4.43 25.38 -9.21
C VAL A 228 -3.57 24.73 -10.28
N MET A 229 -3.60 23.40 -10.40
CA MET A 229 -2.82 22.67 -11.39
C MET A 229 -3.28 23.00 -12.83
N SER A 230 -4.57 23.11 -13.08
CA SER A 230 -5.11 23.51 -14.40
C SER A 230 -4.65 24.91 -14.79
N LEU A 231 -4.60 25.84 -13.82
CA LEU A 231 -4.10 27.20 -14.02
C LEU A 231 -2.58 27.22 -14.27
N VAL A 232 -1.81 26.46 -13.48
CA VAL A 232 -0.34 26.35 -13.65
C VAL A 232 0.00 25.76 -15.01
N VAL A 233 -0.68 24.69 -15.44
CA VAL A 233 -0.51 24.10 -16.77
C VAL A 233 -0.87 25.12 -17.86
N ALA A 234 -2.02 25.79 -17.76
CA ALA A 234 -2.41 26.82 -18.73
C ALA A 234 -1.40 27.97 -18.81
N LEU A 235 -0.84 28.39 -17.67
CA LEU A 235 0.14 29.47 -17.60
C LEU A 235 1.48 29.04 -18.22
N ILE A 236 2.03 27.90 -17.82
CA ILE A 236 3.33 27.42 -18.33
C ILE A 236 3.25 27.20 -19.85
N PHE A 237 2.21 26.52 -20.32
CA PHE A 237 2.10 26.16 -21.74
C PHE A 237 1.44 27.23 -22.62
N GLY A 238 0.72 28.18 -22.05
CA GLY A 238 0.24 29.35 -22.78
C GLY A 238 1.30 30.46 -22.89
N LEU A 239 2.15 30.63 -21.87
CA LEU A 239 3.13 31.72 -21.82
C LEU A 239 4.37 31.45 -22.68
N VAL A 240 4.91 30.22 -22.67
CA VAL A 240 6.10 29.86 -23.47
C VAL A 240 5.89 30.15 -24.96
N PRO A 241 4.77 29.73 -25.58
CA PRO A 241 4.55 29.98 -26.99
C PRO A 241 4.09 31.42 -27.28
N ALA A 242 3.35 32.06 -26.37
CA ALA A 242 2.96 33.47 -26.50
C ALA A 242 4.19 34.41 -26.50
N LEU A 243 5.20 34.13 -25.66
CA LEU A 243 6.46 34.86 -25.64
C LEU A 243 7.26 34.64 -26.93
N GLN A 244 7.29 33.41 -27.47
CA GLN A 244 7.97 33.13 -28.75
C GLN A 244 7.28 33.83 -29.93
N ALA A 245 5.94 33.82 -29.99
CA ALA A 245 5.17 34.52 -31.01
C ALA A 245 5.42 36.04 -30.98
N SER A 246 5.50 36.63 -29.78
CA SER A 246 5.77 38.07 -29.63
C SER A 246 7.17 38.49 -30.10
N ARG A 247 8.14 37.56 -30.08
CA ARG A 247 9.51 37.78 -30.55
C ARG A 247 9.67 37.58 -32.06
N ALA A 248 8.84 36.73 -32.68
CA ALA A 248 8.89 36.48 -34.12
C ALA A 248 8.53 37.73 -34.95
N GLY A 249 7.53 38.50 -34.51
CA GLY A 249 7.05 39.71 -35.21
C GLY A 249 8.06 40.86 -35.36
N LEU A 250 9.19 40.85 -34.64
CA LEU A 250 10.23 41.90 -34.73
C LEU A 250 11.44 41.50 -35.57
N ARG A 251 11.70 40.20 -35.74
CA ARG A 251 12.85 39.70 -36.51
C ARG A 251 12.48 39.44 -37.98
N ASP A 252 11.22 39.10 -38.25
CA ASP A 252 10.76 38.76 -39.59
C ASP A 252 10.59 39.99 -40.52
N THR A 253 10.56 41.22 -40.00
CA THR A 253 10.63 42.45 -40.82
C THR A 253 12.02 42.77 -41.36
N VAL A 254 13.08 42.10 -40.87
CA VAL A 254 14.48 42.35 -41.29
C VAL A 254 15.10 41.14 -42.01
N SER A 255 14.47 39.96 -41.99
CA SER A 255 15.07 38.70 -42.46
C SER A 255 14.25 37.96 -43.52
N ALA A 256 13.69 38.66 -44.50
CA ALA A 256 12.94 38.05 -45.61
C ALA A 256 13.78 37.11 -46.52
N PHE A 257 15.07 36.87 -46.25
CA PHE A 257 15.96 36.06 -47.10
C PHE A 257 16.88 35.06 -46.35
N GLY A 258 16.71 34.84 -45.04
CA GLY A 258 17.63 34.00 -44.24
C GLY A 258 17.04 32.65 -43.79
N THR A 259 17.59 31.54 -44.29
CA THR A 259 17.30 30.12 -43.95
C THR A 259 17.61 29.71 -42.49
N THR A 260 17.87 30.64 -41.58
CA THR A 260 18.49 30.36 -40.27
C THR A 260 17.51 30.18 -39.10
N THR A 261 16.20 30.37 -39.28
CA THR A 261 15.22 30.33 -38.17
C THR A 261 14.60 28.95 -37.86
N ALA A 262 14.74 27.94 -38.73
CA ALA A 262 14.17 26.59 -38.52
C ALA A 262 14.91 25.72 -37.45
N VAL A 263 16.13 26.10 -37.05
CA VAL A 263 17.01 25.26 -36.20
C VAL A 263 16.66 25.35 -34.70
N SER A 264 16.01 26.44 -34.26
CA SER A 264 15.71 26.70 -32.83
C SER A 264 14.53 25.86 -32.30
N GLY A 265 13.40 25.85 -33.02
CA GLY A 265 12.18 25.14 -32.57
C GLY A 265 12.32 23.61 -32.57
N THR A 266 13.10 23.07 -33.51
CA THR A 266 13.34 21.62 -33.63
C THR A 266 14.19 21.05 -32.49
N ARG A 267 15.11 21.84 -31.90
CA ARG A 267 15.92 21.42 -30.73
C ARG A 267 15.09 21.34 -29.45
N VAL A 268 14.17 22.27 -29.23
CA VAL A 268 13.28 22.27 -28.04
C VAL A 268 12.33 21.08 -28.07
N LEU A 269 11.70 20.82 -29.22
CA LEU A 269 10.84 19.63 -29.40
C LEU A 269 11.61 18.32 -29.20
N SER A 270 12.85 18.25 -29.71
CA SER A 270 13.72 17.09 -29.53
C SER A 270 14.06 16.86 -28.04
N ALA A 271 14.35 17.93 -27.29
CA ALA A 271 14.63 17.84 -25.86
C ALA A 271 13.39 17.40 -25.06
N LEU A 272 12.21 17.91 -25.40
CA LEU A 272 10.94 17.53 -24.76
C LEU A 272 10.64 16.04 -24.95
N ILE A 273 10.88 15.48 -26.15
CA ILE A 273 10.74 14.03 -26.38
C ILE A 273 11.72 13.24 -25.53
N VAL A 274 12.99 13.66 -25.46
CA VAL A 274 14.01 12.96 -24.65
C VAL A 274 13.58 12.92 -23.18
N VAL A 275 13.08 14.03 -22.64
CA VAL A 275 12.55 14.09 -21.26
C VAL A 275 11.31 13.21 -21.11
N GLU A 276 10.37 13.27 -22.04
CA GLU A 276 9.15 12.47 -22.02
C GLU A 276 9.44 10.97 -22.03
N VAL A 277 10.30 10.51 -22.96
CA VAL A 277 10.75 9.12 -23.06
C VAL A 277 11.48 8.70 -21.78
N ALA A 278 12.33 9.58 -21.22
CA ALA A 278 13.02 9.30 -19.96
C ALA A 278 12.05 9.13 -18.78
N LEU A 279 11.07 10.02 -18.63
CA LEU A 279 10.06 9.93 -17.57
C LEU A 279 9.15 8.70 -17.74
N ALA A 280 8.75 8.39 -18.98
CA ALA A 280 7.99 7.18 -19.28
C ALA A 280 8.80 5.94 -18.89
N LEU A 281 10.09 5.87 -19.25
CA LEU A 281 10.96 4.76 -18.86
C LEU A 281 11.05 4.58 -17.34
N VAL A 282 11.21 5.68 -16.59
CA VAL A 282 11.23 5.64 -15.11
C VAL A 282 9.94 5.04 -14.55
N LEU A 283 8.78 5.45 -15.07
CA LEU A 283 7.48 4.91 -14.67
C LEU A 283 7.35 3.42 -15.02
N LEU A 284 7.75 3.03 -16.22
CA LEU A 284 7.73 1.62 -16.65
C LEU A 284 8.66 0.74 -15.80
N VAL A 285 9.86 1.22 -15.46
CA VAL A 285 10.78 0.49 -14.58
C VAL A 285 10.17 0.35 -13.18
N GLY A 286 9.63 1.42 -12.60
CA GLY A 286 8.96 1.36 -11.29
C GLY A 286 7.79 0.39 -11.27
N ALA A 287 6.94 0.43 -12.30
CA ALA A 287 5.82 -0.50 -12.47
C ALA A 287 6.30 -1.95 -12.67
N GLY A 288 7.33 -2.17 -13.48
CA GLY A 288 7.90 -3.50 -13.72
C GLY A 288 8.51 -4.11 -12.47
N LEU A 289 9.25 -3.34 -11.68
CA LEU A 289 9.80 -3.78 -10.39
C LEU A 289 8.70 -4.10 -9.39
N MET A 290 7.67 -3.26 -9.26
CA MET A 290 6.53 -3.52 -8.37
C MET A 290 5.73 -4.75 -8.81
N THR A 291 5.53 -4.93 -10.11
CA THR A 291 4.83 -6.10 -10.66
C THR A 291 5.61 -7.38 -10.35
N ARG A 292 6.94 -7.36 -10.54
CA ARG A 292 7.81 -8.50 -10.24
C ARG A 292 7.89 -8.78 -8.74
N SER A 293 8.00 -7.75 -7.92
CA SER A 293 7.98 -7.82 -6.44
C SER A 293 6.68 -8.45 -5.95
N PHE A 294 5.53 -7.98 -6.46
CA PHE A 294 4.23 -8.55 -6.13
C PHE A 294 4.11 -10.00 -6.60
N ALA A 295 4.60 -10.32 -7.80
CA ALA A 295 4.59 -11.69 -8.31
C ALA A 295 5.47 -12.64 -7.47
N GLN A 296 6.60 -12.17 -6.92
CA GLN A 296 7.41 -12.94 -5.98
C GLN A 296 6.69 -13.10 -4.63
N LEU A 297 6.12 -12.02 -4.10
CA LEU A 297 5.36 -12.05 -2.84
C LEU A 297 4.20 -13.04 -2.88
N MET A 298 3.47 -13.12 -4.01
CA MET A 298 2.37 -14.07 -4.20
C MET A 298 2.80 -15.54 -4.30
N ARG A 299 4.11 -15.82 -4.48
CA ARG A 299 4.66 -17.18 -4.47
C ARG A 299 5.14 -17.62 -3.10
N VAL A 300 5.19 -16.70 -2.14
CA VAL A 300 5.63 -16.99 -0.77
C VAL A 300 4.58 -17.86 -0.08
N ALA A 301 5.03 -19.00 0.45
CA ALA A 301 4.17 -19.82 1.29
C ALA A 301 3.93 -19.12 2.65
N PRO A 302 2.68 -18.99 3.11
CA PRO A 302 2.38 -18.39 4.42
C PRO A 302 2.76 -19.29 5.61
N GLY A 303 3.13 -20.56 5.36
CA GLY A 303 3.44 -21.54 6.40
C GLY A 303 2.24 -22.38 6.89
N PHE A 304 1.05 -22.12 6.33
CA PHE A 304 -0.18 -22.86 6.57
C PHE A 304 -1.03 -22.91 5.29
N GLU A 305 -2.11 -23.71 5.27
CA GLU A 305 -3.00 -23.81 4.10
C GLU A 305 -4.30 -23.01 4.29
N PRO A 306 -4.46 -21.83 3.67
CA PRO A 306 -5.62 -20.97 3.86
C PRO A 306 -6.88 -21.47 3.15
N SER A 307 -6.76 -22.36 2.15
CA SER A 307 -7.90 -22.85 1.38
C SER A 307 -8.87 -23.66 2.24
N ASN A 308 -10.18 -23.43 2.07
CA ASN A 308 -11.25 -24.07 2.82
C ASN A 308 -11.06 -24.03 4.34
N LEU A 309 -10.65 -22.86 4.86
CA LEU A 309 -10.37 -22.64 6.27
C LEU A 309 -11.12 -21.41 6.77
N LEU A 310 -11.98 -21.60 7.76
CA LEU A 310 -12.72 -20.54 8.43
C LEU A 310 -12.07 -20.21 9.77
N ALA A 311 -11.90 -18.92 10.06
CA ALA A 311 -11.60 -18.42 11.38
C ALA A 311 -12.86 -17.81 12.00
N VAL A 312 -13.16 -18.18 13.25
CA VAL A 312 -14.33 -17.70 14.01
C VAL A 312 -13.89 -17.30 15.41
N GLN A 313 -14.00 -16.03 15.74
CA GLN A 313 -13.54 -15.50 17.03
C GLN A 313 -14.64 -15.48 18.09
N VAL A 314 -14.28 -15.94 19.28
CA VAL A 314 -15.14 -15.94 20.46
C VAL A 314 -14.36 -15.40 21.65
N TYR A 315 -15.01 -14.54 22.43
CA TYR A 315 -14.46 -13.99 23.66
C TYR A 315 -15.40 -14.31 24.83
N LEU A 316 -14.93 -15.14 25.75
CA LEU A 316 -15.70 -15.58 26.91
C LEU A 316 -15.71 -14.50 28.00
N PRO A 317 -16.88 -14.05 28.49
CA PRO A 317 -16.98 -13.08 29.58
C PRO A 317 -16.29 -13.60 30.84
N GLN A 318 -15.32 -12.83 31.36
CA GLN A 318 -14.57 -13.18 32.57
C GLN A 318 -15.45 -13.41 33.80
N THR A 319 -16.60 -12.74 33.84
CA THR A 319 -17.56 -12.78 34.94
C THR A 319 -18.34 -14.10 35.00
N LYS A 320 -18.56 -14.73 33.84
CA LYS A 320 -19.23 -16.03 33.69
C LYS A 320 -18.22 -17.18 33.66
N TYR A 321 -17.10 -17.00 32.96
CA TYR A 321 -16.05 -18.00 32.77
C TYR A 321 -14.78 -17.66 33.58
N LYS A 322 -14.90 -17.69 34.91
CA LYS A 322 -13.86 -17.23 35.85
C LYS A 322 -12.63 -18.13 35.91
N ASP A 323 -12.84 -19.43 35.95
CA ASP A 323 -11.79 -20.43 36.18
C ASP A 323 -11.31 -21.08 34.88
N ALA A 324 -10.13 -21.70 34.90
CA ALA A 324 -9.60 -22.39 33.72
C ALA A 324 -10.46 -23.59 33.30
N ALA A 325 -11.08 -24.28 34.26
CA ALA A 325 -11.86 -25.48 33.95
C ALA A 325 -13.17 -25.15 33.22
N SER A 326 -13.87 -24.07 33.57
CA SER A 326 -15.06 -23.61 32.83
C SER A 326 -14.74 -23.23 31.39
N ARG A 327 -13.64 -22.50 31.17
CA ARG A 327 -13.16 -22.14 29.83
C ARG A 327 -12.79 -23.38 29.01
N MET A 328 -12.04 -24.30 29.61
CA MET A 328 -11.69 -25.58 28.97
C MET A 328 -12.95 -26.38 28.58
N ARG A 329 -13.94 -26.49 29.48
CA ARG A 329 -15.21 -27.18 29.18
C ARG A 329 -15.93 -26.57 27.98
N PHE A 330 -16.05 -25.24 27.94
CA PHE A 330 -16.66 -24.54 26.82
C PHE A 330 -15.95 -24.85 25.50
N TYR A 331 -14.63 -24.65 25.42
CA TYR A 331 -13.89 -24.88 24.18
C TYR A 331 -13.92 -26.35 23.76
N LYS A 332 -13.85 -27.29 24.70
CA LYS A 332 -13.92 -28.73 24.39
C LYS A 332 -15.29 -29.13 23.86
N GLU A 333 -16.37 -28.63 24.46
CA GLU A 333 -17.74 -28.89 23.98
C GLU A 333 -17.98 -28.23 22.61
N ALA A 334 -17.55 -26.97 22.44
CA ALA A 334 -17.66 -26.25 21.18
C ALA A 334 -16.92 -26.96 20.05
N LEU A 335 -15.67 -27.38 20.28
CA LEU A 335 -14.91 -28.14 19.29
C LEU A 335 -15.58 -29.48 18.97
N GLY A 336 -16.07 -30.21 19.96
CA GLY A 336 -16.78 -31.48 19.73
C GLY A 336 -18.03 -31.32 18.87
N ARG A 337 -18.82 -30.26 19.10
CA ARG A 337 -20.01 -29.95 18.28
C ARG A 337 -19.64 -29.50 16.87
N ILE A 338 -18.64 -28.62 16.73
CA ILE A 338 -18.20 -28.09 15.43
C ILE A 338 -17.58 -29.21 14.57
N ASP A 339 -16.74 -30.07 15.14
CA ASP A 339 -16.11 -31.21 14.44
C ASP A 339 -17.16 -32.23 13.98
N GLY A 340 -18.28 -32.34 14.70
CA GLY A 340 -19.43 -33.18 14.33
C GLY A 340 -20.35 -32.62 13.23
N LEU A 341 -20.12 -31.38 12.76
CA LEU A 341 -20.95 -30.79 11.69
C LEU A 341 -20.65 -31.48 10.34
N PRO A 342 -21.68 -31.89 9.57
CA PRO A 342 -21.47 -32.47 8.25
C PRO A 342 -20.68 -31.55 7.33
N GLY A 343 -19.56 -32.03 6.79
CA GLY A 343 -18.68 -31.26 5.89
C GLY A 343 -17.55 -30.51 6.59
N VAL A 344 -17.49 -30.50 7.93
CA VAL A 344 -16.27 -30.12 8.68
C VAL A 344 -15.28 -31.29 8.63
N ARG A 345 -14.02 -31.00 8.33
CA ARG A 345 -12.93 -31.99 8.25
C ARG A 345 -12.12 -32.04 9.53
N SER A 346 -11.87 -30.88 10.12
CA SER A 346 -11.19 -30.75 11.40
C SER A 346 -11.47 -29.38 12.01
N ALA A 347 -11.53 -29.32 13.34
CA ALA A 347 -11.63 -28.07 14.09
C ALA A 347 -10.57 -27.99 15.20
N ALA A 348 -10.04 -26.79 15.42
CA ALA A 348 -9.13 -26.47 16.51
C ALA A 348 -9.37 -25.02 16.97
N ALA A 349 -8.66 -24.56 18.00
CA ALA A 349 -8.68 -23.17 18.41
C ALA A 349 -7.28 -22.67 18.79
N VAL A 350 -7.05 -21.36 18.61
CA VAL A 350 -5.78 -20.69 18.94
C VAL A 350 -6.03 -19.29 19.49
N SER A 351 -5.16 -18.80 20.38
CA SER A 351 -5.26 -17.47 20.98
C SER A 351 -4.97 -16.31 20.02
N ALA A 352 -4.29 -16.57 18.91
CA ALA A 352 -3.97 -15.58 17.89
C ALA A 352 -3.80 -16.25 16.52
N LEU A 353 -4.40 -15.64 15.51
CA LEU A 353 -4.38 -16.14 14.13
C LEU A 353 -3.26 -15.48 13.32
N PRO A 354 -2.64 -16.20 12.37
CA PRO A 354 -1.73 -15.59 11.41
C PRO A 354 -2.41 -14.49 10.57
N MET A 355 -1.72 -13.36 10.40
CA MET A 355 -2.13 -12.23 9.55
C MET A 355 -3.46 -11.58 9.97
N TYR A 356 -3.89 -11.78 11.21
CA TYR A 356 -5.13 -11.21 11.74
C TYR A 356 -4.84 -10.01 12.65
N PRO A 357 -5.64 -8.93 12.60
CA PRO A 357 -5.43 -7.75 13.46
C PRO A 357 -5.72 -7.96 14.95
N VAL A 358 -6.23 -9.12 15.37
CA VAL A 358 -6.85 -9.34 16.69
C VAL A 358 -6.17 -10.52 17.40
N GLY A 359 -5.61 -10.24 18.58
CA GLY A 359 -4.91 -11.21 19.42
C GLY A 359 -3.89 -10.53 20.34
N ILE A 360 -3.51 -11.18 21.45
CA ILE A 360 -2.40 -10.74 22.30
C ILE A 360 -1.10 -11.10 21.58
N ASP A 361 -0.70 -10.25 20.63
CA ASP A 361 0.41 -10.49 19.69
C ASP A 361 1.66 -9.70 20.04
N PHE A 362 2.17 -9.96 21.25
CA PHE A 362 3.42 -9.39 21.72
C PHE A 362 4.44 -10.50 21.97
N ALA A 363 5.65 -10.29 21.46
CA ALA A 363 6.79 -11.12 21.79
C ALA A 363 7.11 -10.96 23.28
N LEU A 364 6.85 -12.01 24.05
CA LEU A 364 7.05 -12.03 25.49
C LEU A 364 8.45 -12.57 25.82
N PRO A 365 9.08 -12.06 26.89
CA PRO A 365 10.37 -12.56 27.33
C PRO A 365 10.26 -14.01 27.80
N PHE A 366 11.30 -14.81 27.60
CA PHE A 366 11.41 -16.15 28.16
C PHE A 366 12.83 -16.42 28.66
N THR A 367 13.03 -17.52 29.38
CA THR A 367 14.34 -18.01 29.80
C THR A 367 14.46 -19.50 29.48
N ILE A 368 15.67 -19.96 29.19
CA ILE A 368 15.97 -21.37 28.91
C ILE A 368 16.71 -21.93 30.12
N GLU A 369 16.25 -23.05 30.66
CA GLU A 369 16.92 -23.71 31.79
C GLU A 369 18.35 -24.14 31.40
N GLY A 370 19.30 -23.92 32.32
CA GLY A 370 20.72 -24.17 32.06
C GLY A 370 21.46 -23.06 31.30
N LYS A 371 20.77 -21.98 30.88
CA LYS A 371 21.42 -20.77 30.35
C LYS A 371 21.47 -19.67 31.41
N ALA A 372 22.49 -18.81 31.33
CA ALA A 372 22.62 -17.64 32.19
C ALA A 372 21.37 -16.75 32.08
N ALA A 373 20.94 -16.18 33.20
CA ALA A 373 19.81 -15.26 33.21
C ALA A 373 20.13 -14.04 32.33
N PRO A 374 19.26 -13.67 31.37
CA PRO A 374 19.51 -12.54 30.50
C PRO A 374 19.51 -11.22 31.29
N THR A 375 20.33 -10.26 30.85
CA THR A 375 20.29 -8.88 31.35
C THR A 375 18.92 -8.26 31.08
N ASN A 376 18.44 -7.38 31.97
CA ASN A 376 17.19 -6.66 31.76
C ASN A 376 17.23 -5.84 30.46
N GLY A 377 16.25 -6.07 29.58
CA GLY A 377 16.20 -5.44 28.24
C GLY A 377 16.84 -6.26 27.12
N GLU A 378 17.57 -7.33 27.45
CA GLU A 378 18.20 -8.27 26.50
C GLU A 378 17.55 -9.66 26.55
N GLU A 379 16.38 -9.78 27.19
CA GLU A 379 15.70 -11.08 27.30
C GLU A 379 15.31 -11.62 25.92
N PRO A 380 15.50 -12.93 25.68
CA PRO A 380 15.04 -13.52 24.43
C PRO A 380 13.51 -13.46 24.39
N ARG A 381 12.96 -13.22 23.20
CA ARG A 381 11.53 -12.99 23.01
C ARG A 381 10.97 -13.92 21.96
N ALA A 382 9.80 -14.44 22.25
CA ALA A 382 9.03 -15.25 21.31
C ALA A 382 7.56 -14.84 21.39
N ASP A 383 6.87 -14.93 20.26
CA ASP A 383 5.43 -14.79 20.24
C ASP A 383 4.82 -16.05 20.86
N ILE A 384 3.99 -15.84 21.89
CA ILE A 384 3.37 -16.93 22.64
C ILE A 384 1.97 -17.17 22.09
N ARG A 385 1.68 -18.44 21.81
CA ARG A 385 0.40 -18.90 21.30
C ARG A 385 -0.14 -19.98 22.21
N ILE A 386 -1.44 -19.96 22.44
CA ILE A 386 -2.14 -21.02 23.16
C ILE A 386 -3.02 -21.73 22.15
N ALA A 387 -2.76 -23.02 21.94
CA ALA A 387 -3.38 -23.81 20.88
C ALA A 387 -3.98 -25.10 21.44
N THR A 388 -5.13 -25.50 20.90
CA THR A 388 -5.76 -26.78 21.22
C THR A 388 -5.07 -27.93 20.48
N PRO A 389 -5.34 -29.19 20.85
CA PRO A 389 -5.03 -30.34 20.01
C PRO A 389 -5.53 -30.14 18.57
N ARG A 390 -4.84 -30.80 17.63
CA ARG A 390 -5.12 -30.74 16.17
C ARG A 390 -4.96 -29.36 15.52
N TYR A 391 -4.46 -28.34 16.22
CA TYR A 391 -4.23 -27.01 15.63
C TYR A 391 -3.29 -27.08 14.41
N PHE A 392 -2.12 -27.70 14.56
CA PHE A 392 -1.14 -27.84 13.48
C PHE A 392 -1.70 -28.68 12.31
N GLU A 393 -2.44 -29.75 12.59
CA GLU A 393 -3.13 -30.57 11.58
C GLU A 393 -4.17 -29.74 10.81
N THR A 394 -5.03 -29.02 11.53
CA THR A 394 -6.12 -28.22 10.96
C THR A 394 -5.57 -27.06 10.12
N MET A 395 -4.52 -26.39 10.59
CA MET A 395 -3.82 -25.36 9.82
C MET A 395 -2.94 -25.93 8.69
N LYS A 396 -2.67 -27.25 8.71
CA LYS A 396 -1.66 -27.92 7.89
C LYS A 396 -0.25 -27.30 8.04
N ILE A 397 0.10 -26.93 9.26
CA ILE A 397 1.46 -26.54 9.61
C ILE A 397 2.28 -27.82 9.81
N PRO A 398 3.37 -28.04 9.07
CA PRO A 398 4.16 -29.26 9.19
C PRO A 398 4.87 -29.35 10.55
N MET A 399 4.92 -30.54 11.13
CA MET A 399 5.79 -30.83 12.27
C MET A 399 7.16 -31.27 11.73
N VAL A 400 8.21 -30.55 12.10
CA VAL A 400 9.58 -30.79 11.65
C VAL A 400 10.23 -31.89 12.48
N LYS A 401 10.01 -31.87 13.79
CA LYS A 401 10.57 -32.84 14.73
C LYS A 401 9.69 -32.97 15.97
N GLY A 402 9.73 -34.13 16.62
CA GLY A 402 8.98 -34.38 17.86
C GLY A 402 7.48 -34.53 17.61
N ARG A 403 6.67 -34.14 18.60
CA ARG A 403 5.20 -34.26 18.55
C ARG A 403 4.51 -32.89 18.62
N SER A 404 3.27 -32.83 18.15
CA SER A 404 2.39 -31.67 18.35
C SER A 404 1.77 -31.66 19.75
N ILE A 405 1.05 -30.57 20.05
CA ILE A 405 0.09 -30.53 21.17
C ILE A 405 -1.03 -31.54 20.90
N ASP A 406 -1.36 -32.36 21.89
CA ASP A 406 -2.39 -33.39 21.78
C ASP A 406 -3.16 -33.62 23.10
N GLU A 407 -4.08 -34.60 23.10
CA GLU A 407 -4.97 -34.90 24.23
C GLU A 407 -4.23 -35.34 25.51
N ARG A 408 -2.92 -35.62 25.46
CA ARG A 408 -2.11 -35.95 26.65
C ARG A 408 -1.74 -34.71 27.46
N ASP A 409 -1.77 -33.53 26.85
CA ASP A 409 -1.31 -32.27 27.43
C ASP A 409 -2.41 -31.62 28.29
N LEU A 410 -2.81 -32.33 29.36
CA LEU A 410 -3.90 -31.96 30.27
C LEU A 410 -3.39 -31.24 31.54
N PRO A 411 -4.27 -30.56 32.30
CA PRO A 411 -3.94 -30.04 33.62
C PRO A 411 -3.33 -31.11 34.54
N GLY A 412 -2.31 -30.73 35.32
CA GLY A 412 -1.62 -31.62 36.26
C GLY A 412 -0.58 -32.56 35.64
N ARG A 413 -0.42 -32.55 34.31
CA ARG A 413 0.69 -33.21 33.61
C ARG A 413 1.91 -32.28 33.52
N PRO A 414 3.12 -32.80 33.26
CA PRO A 414 4.27 -31.97 32.93
C PRO A 414 3.94 -30.98 31.81
N GLY A 415 4.43 -29.74 31.93
CA GLY A 415 4.20 -28.72 30.92
C GLY A 415 4.87 -29.12 29.61
N ALA A 416 4.13 -29.01 28.51
CA ALA A 416 4.63 -29.27 27.16
C ALA A 416 4.54 -27.99 26.31
N MET A 417 5.46 -27.79 25.39
CA MET A 417 5.37 -26.72 24.39
C MET A 417 5.94 -27.15 23.04
N VAL A 418 5.42 -26.56 21.98
CA VAL A 418 5.97 -26.69 20.63
C VAL A 418 6.61 -25.35 20.26
N ILE A 419 7.81 -25.36 19.68
CA ILE A 419 8.46 -24.14 19.17
C ILE A 419 8.50 -24.18 17.65
N ASN A 420 8.63 -23.04 16.98
CA ASN A 420 8.86 -23.05 15.54
C ASN A 420 10.34 -23.21 15.18
N GLU A 421 10.63 -23.52 13.91
CA GLU A 421 12.01 -23.66 13.42
C GLU A 421 12.86 -22.40 13.65
N THR A 422 12.27 -21.21 13.51
CA THR A 422 12.99 -19.95 13.74
C THR A 422 13.46 -19.82 15.19
N MET A 423 12.63 -20.17 16.16
CA MET A 423 13.01 -20.20 17.56
C MET A 423 14.10 -21.25 17.83
N ALA A 424 13.95 -22.45 17.26
CA ALA A 424 14.93 -23.52 17.37
C ALA A 424 16.31 -23.08 16.85
N ARG A 425 16.37 -22.57 15.61
CA ARG A 425 17.62 -22.09 15.00
C ARG A 425 18.26 -20.93 15.76
N ARG A 426 17.45 -19.97 16.22
CA ARG A 426 17.95 -18.73 16.85
C ARG A 426 18.48 -18.98 18.26
N TYR A 427 17.78 -19.78 19.06
CA TYR A 427 18.04 -19.89 20.50
C TYR A 427 18.65 -21.23 20.93
N PHE A 428 18.72 -22.20 20.04
CA PHE A 428 19.37 -23.50 20.24
C PHE A 428 20.37 -23.83 19.11
N PRO A 429 21.33 -22.93 18.81
CA PRO A 429 22.30 -23.18 17.74
C PRO A 429 23.19 -24.38 18.08
N GLY A 430 23.16 -25.42 17.23
CA GLY A 430 23.96 -26.63 17.42
C GLY A 430 23.49 -27.56 18.55
N GLU A 431 22.34 -27.29 19.16
CA GLU A 431 21.75 -28.11 20.23
C GLU A 431 20.36 -28.63 19.82
N ASP A 432 19.96 -29.79 20.34
CA ASP A 432 18.59 -30.27 20.19
C ASP A 432 17.68 -29.52 21.18
N PRO A 433 16.67 -28.76 20.70
CA PRO A 433 15.77 -28.08 21.61
C PRO A 433 14.80 -29.05 22.30
N ILE A 434 14.55 -30.23 21.75
CA ILE A 434 13.61 -31.20 22.35
C ILE A 434 14.15 -31.66 23.71
N GLY A 435 13.27 -31.68 24.72
CA GLY A 435 13.65 -32.02 26.11
C GLY A 435 14.18 -30.83 26.92
N ARG A 436 14.40 -29.67 26.29
CA ARG A 436 14.81 -28.46 27.02
C ARG A 436 13.60 -27.81 27.69
N VAL A 437 13.81 -27.31 28.89
CA VAL A 437 12.79 -26.59 29.66
C VAL A 437 12.90 -25.10 29.40
N VAL A 438 11.78 -24.50 29.01
CA VAL A 438 11.64 -23.07 28.76
C VAL A 438 10.62 -22.50 29.73
N LYS A 439 10.96 -21.35 30.32
CA LYS A 439 10.10 -20.61 31.24
C LYS A 439 9.71 -19.28 30.63
N ASN A 440 8.42 -18.98 30.65
CA ASN A 440 7.85 -17.73 30.15
C ASN A 440 6.78 -17.22 31.15
N PRO A 441 6.15 -16.05 30.93
CA PRO A 441 5.14 -15.49 31.84
C PRO A 441 3.91 -16.38 32.02
N HIS A 442 3.62 -17.24 31.06
CA HIS A 442 2.51 -18.17 31.07
C HIS A 442 2.86 -19.44 31.84
N GLY A 443 4.08 -19.97 31.75
CA GLY A 443 4.55 -21.02 32.65
C GLY A 443 5.91 -21.61 32.30
N THR A 444 6.23 -22.74 32.94
CA THR A 444 7.41 -23.55 32.64
C THR A 444 6.97 -24.82 31.93
N ALA A 445 7.56 -25.11 30.78
CA ALA A 445 7.24 -26.29 29.98
C ALA A 445 8.46 -26.82 29.22
N GLU A 446 8.45 -28.12 28.95
CA GLU A 446 9.43 -28.82 28.12
C GLU A 446 9.08 -28.67 26.64
N VAL A 447 10.09 -28.45 25.80
CA VAL A 447 9.92 -28.45 24.34
C VAL A 447 9.76 -29.89 23.86
N VAL A 448 8.57 -30.22 23.35
CA VAL A 448 8.21 -31.58 22.89
C VAL A 448 8.17 -31.72 21.36
N GLY A 449 8.24 -30.61 20.64
CA GLY A 449 8.22 -30.62 19.19
C GLY A 449 8.62 -29.29 18.56
N ILE A 450 8.92 -29.36 17.27
CA ILE A 450 9.29 -28.24 16.41
C ILE A 450 8.29 -28.19 15.25
N SER A 451 7.57 -27.09 15.09
CA SER A 451 6.69 -26.84 13.95
C SER A 451 7.41 -26.03 12.86
N GLY A 452 6.90 -26.11 11.62
CA GLY A 452 7.30 -25.20 10.55
C GLY A 452 7.01 -23.73 10.90
N ASP A 453 7.72 -22.84 10.22
CA ASP A 453 7.56 -21.40 10.37
C ASP A 453 6.25 -20.89 9.74
N VAL A 454 5.56 -19.97 10.42
CA VAL A 454 4.35 -19.30 9.94
C VAL A 454 4.59 -17.80 9.83
N LYS A 455 4.07 -17.18 8.77
CA LYS A 455 4.14 -15.72 8.57
C LYS A 455 2.98 -15.02 9.27
N HIS A 456 3.15 -14.62 10.53
CA HIS A 456 2.09 -13.95 11.28
C HIS A 456 1.86 -12.47 10.92
N TYR A 457 2.91 -11.73 10.52
CA TYR A 457 2.86 -10.26 10.37
C TYR A 457 2.78 -9.79 8.91
N GLY A 458 2.20 -10.60 8.03
CA GLY A 458 2.13 -10.36 6.58
C GLY A 458 3.07 -11.26 5.78
N LEU A 459 2.76 -11.45 4.50
CA LEU A 459 3.56 -12.29 3.59
C LEU A 459 4.96 -11.72 3.33
N ASP A 460 5.12 -10.41 3.48
CA ASP A 460 6.36 -9.66 3.29
C ASP A 460 7.28 -9.71 4.53
N GLY A 461 6.75 -10.08 5.69
CA GLY A 461 7.51 -10.27 6.92
C GLY A 461 8.25 -11.60 6.97
N GLY A 462 9.44 -11.62 7.59
CA GLY A 462 10.12 -12.87 7.96
C GLY A 462 9.45 -13.55 9.16
N PRO A 463 9.55 -14.88 9.29
CA PRO A 463 9.04 -15.59 10.46
C PRO A 463 9.77 -15.12 11.73
N ARG A 464 9.04 -15.06 12.84
CA ARG A 464 9.57 -14.70 14.16
C ARG A 464 9.76 -15.96 15.00
N ALA A 465 10.44 -15.84 16.14
CA ALA A 465 10.50 -16.94 17.10
C ALA A 465 9.14 -17.10 17.76
N GLU A 466 8.58 -18.32 17.74
CA GLU A 466 7.24 -18.60 18.25
C GLU A 466 7.24 -19.85 19.13
N LEU A 467 6.41 -19.83 20.17
CA LEU A 467 6.12 -21.00 21.00
C LEU A 467 4.62 -21.18 21.20
N PHE A 468 4.19 -22.43 21.24
CA PHE A 468 2.81 -22.87 21.37
C PHE A 468 2.65 -23.67 22.65
N MET A 469 1.74 -23.22 23.50
CA MET A 469 1.37 -23.85 24.76
C MET A 469 0.00 -24.56 24.65
N PRO A 470 -0.19 -25.69 25.34
CA PRO A 470 -1.45 -26.42 25.36
C PRO A 470 -2.60 -25.62 25.98
N ALA A 471 -3.66 -25.41 25.21
CA ALA A 471 -4.87 -24.70 25.67
C ALA A 471 -5.56 -25.37 26.86
N TRP A 472 -5.41 -26.69 27.03
CA TRP A 472 -6.03 -27.40 28.17
C TRP A 472 -5.33 -27.12 29.48
N GLN A 473 -4.02 -26.84 29.45
CA GLN A 473 -3.30 -26.41 30.65
C GLN A 473 -3.57 -24.93 30.95
N GLN A 474 -3.78 -24.11 29.92
CA GLN A 474 -3.88 -22.66 30.04
C GLN A 474 -4.90 -22.02 29.11
N PRO A 475 -6.21 -22.27 29.28
CA PRO A 475 -7.22 -21.73 28.39
C PRO A 475 -7.34 -20.21 28.57
N LEU A 476 -7.40 -19.48 27.45
CA LEU A 476 -7.64 -18.03 27.43
C LEU A 476 -9.13 -17.74 27.23
N ASN A 477 -9.53 -16.51 27.54
CA ASN A 477 -10.91 -16.07 27.36
C ASN A 477 -11.23 -15.82 25.89
N GLY A 478 -10.29 -15.21 25.16
CA GLY A 478 -10.39 -14.98 23.72
C GLY A 478 -9.56 -16.00 22.95
N MET A 479 -10.22 -16.78 22.11
CA MET A 479 -9.57 -17.66 21.14
C MET A 479 -10.37 -17.65 19.83
N ALA A 480 -9.67 -17.88 18.73
CA ALA A 480 -10.27 -18.12 17.44
C ALA A 480 -10.41 -19.62 17.20
N PHE A 481 -11.61 -20.09 16.90
CA PHE A 481 -11.82 -21.38 16.28
C PHE A 481 -11.31 -21.33 14.84
N VAL A 482 -10.57 -22.35 14.46
CA VAL A 482 -10.13 -22.58 13.10
C VAL A 482 -10.78 -23.87 12.62
N VAL A 483 -11.56 -23.77 11.56
CA VAL A 483 -12.41 -24.86 11.08
C VAL A 483 -12.11 -25.12 9.61
N ARG A 484 -11.61 -26.32 9.32
CA ARG A 484 -11.35 -26.76 7.96
C ARG A 484 -12.59 -27.43 7.38
N THR A 485 -13.03 -26.98 6.22
CA THR A 485 -14.29 -27.38 5.60
C THR A 485 -14.05 -28.17 4.30
N ALA A 486 -15.06 -28.92 3.86
CA ALA A 486 -15.03 -29.65 2.60
C ALA A 486 -15.42 -28.78 1.38
N SER A 487 -16.19 -27.72 1.63
CA SER A 487 -16.66 -26.74 0.64
C SER A 487 -16.39 -25.32 1.14
N ASP A 488 -16.96 -24.30 0.47
CA ASP A 488 -16.85 -22.89 0.85
C ASP A 488 -17.02 -22.69 2.38
N PRO A 489 -15.99 -22.15 3.07
CA PRO A 489 -16.01 -21.90 4.51
C PRO A 489 -17.17 -21.03 4.99
N THR A 490 -17.62 -20.08 4.17
CA THR A 490 -18.63 -19.09 4.59
C THR A 490 -19.99 -19.72 4.88
N ASN A 491 -20.31 -20.84 4.22
CA ASN A 491 -21.53 -21.61 4.46
C ASN A 491 -21.60 -22.23 5.87
N PHE A 492 -20.48 -22.32 6.58
CA PHE A 492 -20.39 -22.92 7.92
C PHE A 492 -20.53 -21.89 9.04
N ILE A 493 -20.55 -20.59 8.74
CA ILE A 493 -20.66 -19.52 9.76
C ILE A 493 -21.93 -19.70 10.60
N GLU A 494 -23.09 -19.85 9.96
CA GLU A 494 -24.37 -19.97 10.68
C GLU A 494 -24.52 -21.31 11.43
N PRO A 495 -24.15 -22.48 10.89
CA PRO A 495 -24.06 -23.73 11.66
C PRO A 495 -23.14 -23.64 12.89
N ILE A 496 -21.97 -23.00 12.76
CA ILE A 496 -21.04 -22.80 13.89
C ILE A 496 -21.64 -21.86 14.92
N ARG A 497 -22.27 -20.76 14.48
CA ARG A 497 -23.00 -19.82 15.34
C ARG A 497 -24.05 -20.54 16.19
N ARG A 498 -24.88 -21.37 15.55
CA ARG A 498 -25.91 -22.17 16.25
C ARG A 498 -25.29 -23.17 17.24
N SER A 499 -24.16 -23.77 16.89
CA SER A 499 -23.47 -24.72 17.77
C SER A 499 -22.92 -24.05 19.03
N ILE A 500 -22.36 -22.84 18.90
CA ILE A 500 -21.89 -22.02 20.02
C ILE A 500 -23.08 -21.53 20.86
N ALA A 501 -24.13 -21.01 20.22
CA ALA A 501 -25.33 -20.52 20.90
C ALA A 501 -26.08 -21.63 21.66
N ALA A 502 -25.96 -22.90 21.24
CA ALA A 502 -26.53 -24.05 21.95
C ALA A 502 -25.77 -24.42 23.24
N ILE A 503 -24.52 -23.97 23.39
CA ILE A 503 -23.75 -24.08 24.64
C ILE A 503 -24.05 -22.86 25.51
N ASP A 504 -23.99 -21.68 24.91
CA ASP A 504 -24.23 -20.41 25.59
C ASP A 504 -24.92 -19.43 24.62
N ALA A 505 -26.22 -19.22 24.81
CA ALA A 505 -27.02 -18.33 23.96
C ALA A 505 -26.61 -16.86 24.04
N GLU A 506 -25.86 -16.48 25.08
CA GLU A 506 -25.35 -15.11 25.27
C GLU A 506 -23.97 -14.92 24.65
N GLN A 507 -23.38 -15.96 24.04
CA GLN A 507 -22.04 -15.89 23.48
C GLN A 507 -22.07 -15.54 21.98
N PRO A 508 -21.78 -14.29 21.58
CA PRO A 508 -21.68 -13.94 20.18
C PRO A 508 -20.39 -14.51 19.56
N ILE A 509 -20.45 -14.73 18.25
CA ILE A 509 -19.27 -14.76 17.39
C ILE A 509 -18.93 -13.31 17.09
N PHE A 510 -17.75 -12.87 17.52
CA PHE A 510 -17.28 -11.50 17.35
C PHE A 510 -16.89 -11.21 15.90
N ASP A 511 -16.23 -12.17 15.26
CA ASP A 511 -15.71 -12.02 13.91
C ASP A 511 -15.63 -13.38 13.22
N SER A 512 -15.83 -13.40 11.90
CA SER A 512 -15.72 -14.59 11.08
C SER A 512 -15.15 -14.25 9.71
N SER A 513 -14.03 -14.88 9.36
CA SER A 513 -13.33 -14.61 8.10
C SER A 513 -12.80 -15.91 7.49
N ALA A 514 -12.91 -16.05 6.17
CA ALA A 514 -12.18 -17.09 5.47
C ALA A 514 -10.69 -16.73 5.43
N MET A 515 -9.81 -17.67 5.71
CA MET A 515 -8.36 -17.38 5.81
C MET A 515 -7.74 -16.98 4.46
N VAL A 516 -8.37 -17.31 3.33
CA VAL A 516 -7.99 -16.79 2.01
C VAL A 516 -8.15 -15.26 1.93
N ASP A 517 -9.21 -14.72 2.53
CA ASP A 517 -9.47 -13.28 2.55
C ASP A 517 -8.51 -12.57 3.52
N VAL A 518 -8.18 -13.21 4.64
CA VAL A 518 -7.17 -12.72 5.59
C VAL A 518 -5.81 -12.59 4.90
N VAL A 519 -5.35 -13.62 4.19
CA VAL A 519 -4.11 -13.57 3.41
C VAL A 519 -4.19 -12.51 2.31
N ALA A 520 -5.31 -12.42 1.60
CA ALA A 520 -5.49 -11.42 0.54
C ALA A 520 -5.42 -9.97 1.05
N ARG A 521 -5.98 -9.69 2.24
CA ARG A 521 -5.90 -8.37 2.90
C ARG A 521 -4.47 -8.03 3.31
N SER A 522 -3.66 -9.02 3.70
CA SER A 522 -2.26 -8.79 4.09
C SER A 522 -1.36 -8.23 2.98
N VAL A 523 -1.69 -8.52 1.71
CA VAL A 523 -0.93 -8.05 0.53
C VAL A 523 -1.63 -6.92 -0.21
N PHE A 524 -2.63 -6.29 0.41
CA PHE A 524 -3.43 -5.25 -0.22
C PHE A 524 -2.59 -4.04 -0.63
N LEU A 525 -1.74 -3.52 0.26
CA LEU A 525 -0.95 -2.32 0.00
C LEU A 525 0.06 -2.52 -1.16
N PRO A 526 0.85 -3.62 -1.20
CA PRO A 526 1.66 -3.96 -2.38
C PRO A 526 0.83 -4.09 -3.67
N ARG A 527 -0.35 -4.72 -3.60
CA ARG A 527 -1.23 -4.91 -4.77
C ARG A 527 -1.70 -3.59 -5.35
N ILE A 528 -2.20 -2.67 -4.52
CA ILE A 528 -2.74 -1.40 -5.01
C ILE A 528 -1.65 -0.48 -5.55
N SER A 529 -0.47 -0.45 -4.90
CA SER A 529 0.69 0.28 -5.44
C SER A 529 1.11 -0.25 -6.81
N MET A 530 1.15 -1.59 -6.97
CA MET A 530 1.45 -2.22 -8.26
C MET A 530 0.41 -1.85 -9.34
N VAL A 531 -0.89 -1.98 -9.06
CA VAL A 531 -1.95 -1.68 -10.03
C VAL A 531 -1.92 -0.21 -10.47
N LEU A 532 -1.76 0.72 -9.52
CA LEU A 532 -1.70 2.14 -9.81
C LEU A 532 -0.46 2.49 -10.64
N LEU A 533 0.72 2.00 -10.25
CA LEU A 533 1.95 2.24 -11.03
C LEU A 533 1.88 1.63 -12.42
N ALA A 534 1.35 0.41 -12.57
CA ALA A 534 1.15 -0.22 -13.87
C ALA A 534 0.21 0.61 -14.76
N THR A 535 -0.86 1.15 -14.18
CA THR A 535 -1.80 2.03 -14.89
C THR A 535 -1.12 3.32 -15.33
N PHE A 536 -0.37 3.99 -14.44
CA PHE A 536 0.36 5.21 -14.79
C PHE A 536 1.48 4.97 -15.81
N ALA A 537 2.19 3.85 -15.72
CA ALA A 537 3.19 3.46 -16.71
C ALA A 537 2.57 3.20 -18.09
N ALA A 538 1.40 2.53 -18.14
CA ALA A 538 0.67 2.33 -19.38
C ALA A 538 0.22 3.67 -20.00
N LEU A 539 -0.33 4.58 -19.20
CA LEU A 539 -0.69 5.93 -19.66
C LEU A 539 0.53 6.72 -20.14
N ALA A 540 1.64 6.65 -19.41
CA ALA A 540 2.89 7.30 -19.80
C ALA A 540 3.43 6.75 -21.13
N LEU A 541 3.33 5.44 -21.37
CA LEU A 541 3.72 4.83 -22.64
C LEU A 541 2.85 5.34 -23.79
N VAL A 542 1.53 5.39 -23.61
CA VAL A 542 0.58 5.92 -24.60
C VAL A 542 0.89 7.38 -24.90
N LEU A 543 1.14 8.20 -23.87
CA LEU A 543 1.50 9.60 -24.03
C LEU A 543 2.82 9.76 -24.78
N ALA A 544 3.85 8.98 -24.45
CA ALA A 544 5.12 8.98 -25.17
C ALA A 544 4.95 8.63 -26.66
N VAL A 545 4.09 7.65 -26.98
CA VAL A 545 3.74 7.31 -28.37
C VAL A 545 3.08 8.50 -29.07
N VAL A 546 2.14 9.18 -28.41
CA VAL A 546 1.46 10.36 -28.96
C VAL A 546 2.43 11.52 -29.19
N GLY A 547 3.33 11.79 -28.23
CA GLY A 547 4.35 12.83 -28.31
C GLY A 547 5.33 12.60 -29.46
N ILE A 548 5.86 11.38 -29.56
CA ILE A 548 6.73 10.97 -30.67
C ILE A 548 5.97 11.09 -32.00
N PHE A 549 4.76 10.55 -32.11
CA PHE A 549 3.95 10.66 -33.32
C PHE A 549 3.73 12.13 -33.74
N GLY A 550 3.41 13.00 -32.79
CA GLY A 550 3.14 14.42 -33.03
C GLY A 550 4.35 15.15 -33.60
N VAL A 551 5.53 14.98 -32.99
CA VAL A 551 6.75 15.66 -33.46
C VAL A 551 7.27 15.06 -34.76
N VAL A 552 7.19 13.74 -34.94
CA VAL A 552 7.60 13.11 -36.21
C VAL A 552 6.68 13.57 -37.34
N SER A 553 5.37 13.61 -37.11
CA SER A 553 4.40 14.15 -38.08
C SER A 553 4.68 15.61 -38.42
N TYR A 554 5.01 16.42 -37.41
CA TYR A 554 5.40 17.82 -37.61
C TYR A 554 6.70 17.95 -38.42
N SER A 555 7.75 17.20 -38.07
CA SER A 555 9.03 17.22 -38.79
C SER A 555 8.89 16.73 -40.24
N VAL A 556 7.98 15.80 -40.51
CA VAL A 556 7.65 15.36 -41.87
C VAL A 556 6.94 16.49 -42.62
N ALA A 557 5.94 17.12 -42.01
CA ALA A 557 5.20 18.23 -42.61
C ALA A 557 6.10 19.43 -42.97
N GLU A 558 7.00 19.82 -42.06
CA GLU A 558 7.96 20.93 -42.29
C GLU A 558 8.96 20.61 -43.42
N ARG A 559 9.28 19.32 -43.63
CA ARG A 559 10.25 18.86 -44.63
C ARG A 559 9.61 18.32 -45.91
N THR A 560 8.30 18.46 -46.08
CA THR A 560 7.56 17.94 -47.25
C THR A 560 8.19 18.41 -48.57
N ARG A 561 8.63 19.68 -48.64
CA ARG A 561 9.29 20.25 -49.82
C ARG A 561 10.68 19.65 -50.08
N GLU A 562 11.50 19.50 -49.04
CA GLU A 562 12.81 18.86 -49.14
C GLU A 562 12.68 17.39 -49.56
N ILE A 563 11.72 16.68 -48.96
CA ILE A 563 11.41 15.28 -49.27
C ILE A 563 10.92 15.15 -50.72
N GLY A 564 10.02 16.04 -51.18
CA GLY A 564 9.53 16.07 -52.55
C GLY A 564 10.62 16.35 -53.58
N VAL A 565 11.55 17.28 -53.30
CA VAL A 565 12.71 17.55 -54.16
C VAL A 565 13.64 16.35 -54.23
N ARG A 566 13.93 15.68 -53.10
CA ARG A 566 14.76 14.47 -53.10
C ARG A 566 14.11 13.32 -53.88
N MET A 567 12.79 13.14 -53.75
CA MET A 567 12.08 12.13 -54.54
C MET A 567 12.06 12.47 -56.04
N ALA A 568 11.92 13.75 -56.40
CA ALA A 568 12.03 14.20 -57.79
C ALA A 568 13.44 13.99 -58.38
N LEU A 569 14.48 14.01 -57.54
CA LEU A 569 15.88 13.72 -57.89
C LEU A 569 16.22 12.22 -57.87
N GLY A 570 15.23 11.32 -57.64
CA GLY A 570 15.42 9.87 -57.71
C GLY A 570 15.73 9.16 -56.39
N ALA A 571 15.54 9.81 -55.24
CA ALA A 571 15.71 9.15 -53.93
C ALA A 571 14.68 8.02 -53.75
N ASN A 572 15.15 6.84 -53.31
CA ASN A 572 14.29 5.68 -53.12
C ASN A 572 13.46 5.83 -51.84
N ALA A 573 12.20 5.35 -51.83
CA ALA A 573 11.30 5.50 -50.67
C ALA A 573 11.86 4.91 -49.36
N GLY A 574 12.75 3.91 -49.46
CA GLY A 574 13.47 3.33 -48.33
C GLY A 574 14.45 4.31 -47.65
N ASP A 575 15.09 5.20 -48.40
CA ASP A 575 16.05 6.18 -47.86
C ASP A 575 15.35 7.25 -47.05
N THR A 576 14.18 7.69 -47.52
CA THR A 576 13.33 8.64 -46.79
C THR A 576 12.79 8.02 -45.50
N LEU A 577 12.35 6.76 -45.56
CA LEU A 577 11.86 6.02 -44.40
C LEU A 577 12.98 5.84 -43.35
N ARG A 578 14.18 5.43 -43.78
CA ARG A 578 15.34 5.23 -42.90
C ARG A 578 15.78 6.54 -42.24
N LEU A 579 15.71 7.66 -42.96
CA LEU A 579 16.08 8.97 -42.42
C LEU A 579 15.11 9.45 -41.34
N VAL A 580 13.79 9.30 -41.57
CA VAL A 580 12.77 9.68 -40.59
C VAL A 580 12.83 8.76 -39.36
N LEU A 581 12.85 7.44 -39.57
CA LEU A 581 12.94 6.46 -38.49
C LEU A 581 14.24 6.60 -37.69
N GLY A 582 15.38 6.79 -38.36
CA GLY A 582 16.67 6.94 -37.69
C GLY A 582 16.72 8.14 -36.75
N ARG A 583 16.14 9.27 -37.15
CA ARG A 583 16.09 10.47 -36.30
C ARG A 583 15.16 10.27 -35.09
N SER A 584 13.98 9.68 -35.28
CA SER A 584 13.07 9.39 -34.18
C SER A 584 13.67 8.41 -33.19
N MET A 585 14.28 7.33 -33.69
CA MET A 585 14.92 6.32 -32.86
C MET A 585 16.16 6.87 -32.13
N ALA A 586 16.88 7.84 -32.69
CA ALA A 586 17.96 8.52 -31.98
C ALA A 586 17.45 9.29 -30.75
N LEU A 587 16.28 9.95 -30.86
CA LEU A 587 15.65 10.64 -29.72
C LEU A 587 15.14 9.64 -28.67
N VAL A 588 14.52 8.53 -29.12
CA VAL A 588 14.10 7.45 -28.22
C VAL A 588 15.30 6.84 -27.51
N ALA A 589 16.41 6.60 -28.22
CA ALA A 589 17.65 6.06 -27.62
C ALA A 589 18.25 7.04 -26.60
N ALA A 590 18.32 8.33 -26.92
CA ALA A 590 18.80 9.35 -25.98
C ALA A 590 17.91 9.43 -24.73
N GLY A 591 16.58 9.46 -24.90
CA GLY A 591 15.63 9.43 -23.79
C GLY A 591 15.71 8.14 -22.96
N THR A 592 15.95 7.01 -23.61
CA THR A 592 16.15 5.71 -22.94
C THR A 592 17.41 5.75 -22.06
N VAL A 593 18.55 6.23 -22.59
CA VAL A 593 19.79 6.35 -21.81
C VAL A 593 19.61 7.27 -20.60
N VAL A 594 19.03 8.45 -20.80
CA VAL A 594 18.75 9.40 -19.70
C VAL A 594 17.78 8.80 -18.68
N GLY A 595 16.73 8.14 -19.16
CA GLY A 595 15.75 7.45 -18.33
C GLY A 595 16.37 6.32 -17.51
N LEU A 596 17.30 5.55 -18.09
CA LEU A 596 17.97 4.45 -17.39
C LEU A 596 18.84 4.99 -16.24
N ILE A 597 19.59 6.07 -16.49
CA ILE A 597 20.38 6.75 -15.45
C ILE A 597 19.46 7.27 -14.34
N ALA A 598 18.36 7.94 -14.69
CA ALA A 598 17.38 8.44 -13.73
C ALA A 598 16.70 7.30 -12.94
N ALA A 599 16.36 6.20 -13.62
CA ALA A 599 15.76 5.03 -13.01
C ALA A 599 16.70 4.39 -11.99
N VAL A 600 17.98 4.19 -12.32
CA VAL A 600 19.00 3.67 -11.37
C VAL A 600 19.08 4.52 -10.09
N ALA A 601 18.99 5.85 -10.22
CA ALA A 601 19.00 6.75 -9.07
C ALA A 601 17.72 6.66 -8.24
N LEU A 602 16.55 6.60 -8.91
CA LEU A 602 15.23 6.61 -8.27
C LEU A 602 14.84 5.25 -7.69
N THR A 603 15.31 4.13 -8.25
CA THR A 603 14.96 2.79 -7.75
C THR A 603 15.50 2.56 -6.34
N ARG A 604 16.58 3.25 -5.95
CA ARG A 604 17.09 3.25 -4.57
C ARG A 604 16.04 3.73 -3.57
N ALA A 605 15.24 4.73 -3.94
CA ALA A 605 14.20 5.30 -3.07
C ALA A 605 13.03 4.33 -2.80
N ILE A 606 12.82 3.34 -3.68
CA ILE A 606 11.76 2.34 -3.54
C ILE A 606 12.26 0.99 -3.05
N THR A 607 13.56 0.83 -2.72
CA THR A 607 14.14 -0.44 -2.26
C THR A 607 13.38 -1.02 -1.07
N GLY A 608 12.96 -0.18 -0.12
CA GLY A 608 12.18 -0.60 1.06
C GLY A 608 10.75 -1.05 0.76
N LEU A 609 10.27 -0.88 -0.48
CA LEU A 609 8.97 -1.35 -0.97
C LEU A 609 9.08 -2.61 -1.83
N LEU A 610 10.29 -3.03 -2.21
CA LEU A 610 10.52 -4.22 -3.04
C LEU A 610 10.74 -5.43 -2.14
N TYR A 611 9.95 -6.49 -2.36
CA TYR A 611 10.09 -7.77 -1.69
C TYR A 611 10.98 -8.69 -2.54
N GLU A 612 12.14 -9.07 -2.00
CA GLU A 612 13.12 -10.01 -2.60
C GLU A 612 13.53 -9.74 -4.06
N VAL A 613 13.27 -8.52 -4.57
CA VAL A 613 13.65 -8.07 -5.91
C VAL A 613 14.76 -7.04 -5.83
N SER A 614 15.82 -7.24 -6.63
CA SER A 614 16.88 -6.26 -6.78
C SER A 614 16.34 -4.96 -7.41
N PRO A 615 16.67 -3.77 -6.86
CA PRO A 615 16.33 -2.49 -7.48
C PRO A 615 16.91 -2.29 -8.89
N LEU A 616 17.88 -3.13 -9.28
CA LEU A 616 18.55 -3.12 -10.58
C LEU A 616 18.31 -4.44 -11.32
N ASP A 617 17.10 -4.98 -11.26
CA ASP A 617 16.74 -6.22 -11.94
C ASP A 617 16.92 -6.11 -13.48
N PRO A 618 17.87 -6.84 -14.09
CA PRO A 618 18.18 -6.67 -15.51
C PRO A 618 17.01 -7.02 -16.43
N ILE A 619 16.13 -7.95 -16.03
CA ILE A 619 14.98 -8.37 -16.83
C ILE A 619 14.00 -7.21 -16.98
N VAL A 620 13.79 -6.44 -15.90
CA VAL A 620 12.91 -5.27 -15.94
C VAL A 620 13.53 -4.16 -16.78
N PHE A 621 14.81 -3.82 -16.55
CA PHE A 621 15.47 -2.73 -17.28
C PHE A 621 15.58 -3.00 -18.79
N VAL A 622 15.96 -4.21 -19.17
CA VAL A 622 16.05 -4.63 -20.59
C VAL A 622 14.65 -4.72 -21.20
N GLY A 623 13.70 -5.37 -20.52
CA GLY A 623 12.33 -5.53 -21.00
C GLY A 623 11.63 -4.19 -21.26
N VAL A 624 11.75 -3.24 -20.32
CA VAL A 624 11.19 -1.89 -20.47
C VAL A 624 11.83 -1.13 -21.63
N SER A 625 13.16 -1.22 -21.79
CA SER A 625 13.86 -0.58 -22.90
C SER A 625 13.39 -1.11 -24.26
N ILE A 626 13.15 -2.42 -24.38
CA ILE A 626 12.61 -3.06 -25.59
C ILE A 626 11.18 -2.58 -25.86
N VAL A 627 10.31 -2.55 -24.83
CA VAL A 627 8.92 -2.08 -24.97
C VAL A 627 8.89 -0.63 -25.45
N LEU A 628 9.74 0.23 -24.89
CA LEU A 628 9.80 1.64 -25.26
C LEU A 628 10.36 1.85 -26.67
N ALA A 629 11.38 1.08 -27.05
CA ALA A 629 11.91 1.08 -28.42
C ALA A 629 10.86 0.63 -29.44
N ALA A 630 10.11 -0.43 -29.14
CA ALA A 630 9.02 -0.91 -29.98
C ALA A 630 7.90 0.12 -30.10
N ALA A 631 7.52 0.77 -29.00
CA ALA A 631 6.52 1.83 -28.98
C ALA A 631 6.95 3.05 -29.82
N GLY A 632 8.21 3.49 -29.70
CA GLY A 632 8.78 4.57 -30.50
C GLY A 632 8.84 4.24 -32.00
N LEU A 633 9.16 3.00 -32.35
CA LEU A 633 9.12 2.51 -33.73
C LEU A 633 7.69 2.58 -34.27
N LEU A 634 6.72 2.01 -33.55
CA LEU A 634 5.29 2.02 -33.94
C LEU A 634 4.77 3.45 -34.14
N ALA A 635 5.09 4.37 -33.22
CA ALA A 635 4.74 5.78 -33.30
C ALA A 635 5.31 6.46 -34.56
N SER A 636 6.51 6.05 -34.98
CA SER A 636 7.25 6.69 -36.08
C SER A 636 6.92 6.11 -37.45
N VAL A 637 6.47 4.85 -37.54
CA VAL A 637 6.21 4.16 -38.82
C VAL A 637 5.08 4.81 -39.61
N ILE A 638 3.98 5.23 -38.95
CA ILE A 638 2.82 5.80 -39.64
C ILE A 638 3.16 7.14 -40.31
N PRO A 639 3.74 8.14 -39.61
CA PRO A 639 4.16 9.39 -40.24
C PRO A 639 5.25 9.19 -41.29
N ALA A 640 6.20 8.28 -41.05
CA ALA A 640 7.27 7.99 -42.00
C ALA A 640 6.74 7.36 -43.30
N ARG A 641 5.74 6.46 -43.22
CA ARG A 641 5.03 5.93 -44.40
C ARG A 641 4.19 6.97 -45.12
N ARG A 642 3.63 7.96 -44.42
CA ARG A 642 2.95 9.09 -45.08
C ARG A 642 3.93 9.94 -45.86
N ALA A 643 5.13 10.18 -45.32
CA ALA A 643 6.19 10.94 -45.99
C ALA A 643 6.61 10.34 -47.34
N THR A 644 6.63 9.01 -47.45
CA THR A 644 7.02 8.31 -48.70
C THR A 644 5.93 8.29 -49.76
N ARG A 645 4.68 8.67 -49.42
CA ARG A 645 3.53 8.70 -50.33
C ARG A 645 3.17 10.10 -50.83
N VAL A 646 3.99 11.11 -50.51
CA VAL A 646 3.77 12.49 -50.97
C VAL A 646 4.08 12.58 -52.46
N ASP A 647 3.11 12.99 -53.27
CA ASP A 647 3.30 13.22 -54.71
C ASP A 647 4.27 14.41 -54.93
N PRO A 648 5.40 14.21 -55.64
CA PRO A 648 6.38 15.25 -55.94
C PRO A 648 5.77 16.51 -56.59
N LEU A 649 4.71 16.33 -57.42
CA LEU A 649 4.05 17.43 -58.11
C LEU A 649 3.18 18.29 -57.18
N VAL A 650 2.63 17.69 -56.11
CA VAL A 650 1.88 18.41 -55.07
C VAL A 650 2.84 19.13 -54.13
N ALA A 651 3.96 18.49 -53.75
CA ALA A 651 4.96 19.08 -52.85
C ALA A 651 5.63 20.35 -53.41
N LEU A 652 5.70 20.50 -54.74
CA LEU A 652 6.25 21.68 -55.42
C LEU A 652 5.26 22.85 -55.57
N ARG A 653 3.96 22.63 -55.35
CA ARG A 653 2.89 23.65 -55.51
C ARG A 653 2.40 24.28 -54.20
N VAL A 654 2.77 23.75 -53.03
CA VAL A 654 2.37 24.30 -51.72
C VAL A 654 3.24 25.51 -51.39
N GLN A 655 2.62 26.69 -51.22
CA GLN A 655 3.25 27.94 -50.74
C GLN A 655 3.21 28.03 -49.22
#